data_AF-A0A7X7KMH1-F1
#
_entry.id   AF-A0A7X7KMH1-F1
#
_cell.length_a   1.000
_cell.length_b   1.000
_cell.length_c   1.000
_cell.angle_alpha   90.00
_cell.angle_beta   90.00
_cell.angle_gamma   90.00
#
_symmetry.space_group_name_H-M   'P 1'
#
loop_
_entity.id
_entity.type
_entity.pdbx_description
1 polymer ?
#
loop_
_entity_poly.entity_id
_entity_poly.type
_entity_poly.pdbx_seq_one_letter_code
_entity_poly.pdbx_strand_id
1 'polypeptide(L)'
;MSRWLRRIGVGMIAAGALWGQDRLRFEAEAVSGPAEAWVQERQSDAHWTLWSTDTDAHAKWSGGVVLRAPPTRADRARPEDGAPPLHTRIADLPPGLYTVEVKVSRVLGVSLDGETWQRFTGGVLMPSRQIAAGEVLEFWVDDRYAMPEEAQRGSGYYDYVELVRLRSWSDGVPNAGFEETDAGGLPAGWAWWSRDGRGTISAQAGSGHDGQRAIHVIYDGTADWAVTNAARLAVAAGTDLCLSGWLRGTPGPGAGWVSIDAVGYAQGRLVTWRLGAARGRPTAEWTRVRGFFQVPEDVDTLQVRLTGAGAADVWLDGVALEAGRAVLPVNPPVDGWARERHPEPMGRGAVALPLPDGTVRLSWRLLQADPADVGFEVWRQLGAAPAVRLNTTPITATTEFLDDPPDDAPRPRYRIRPSAGGGPEGEAVWADLEGDTPCLRIPLDTPTTRFQKVAVADLDGDGAYDYVIKHPHENIDPWEKYWYRSPDTYKLDAYRSDGTLLWRQDLGWAIERGIWYSPYLAWDLTGDGRAEVAAKVGTGDPRDPDGRVTRGDEFVAVWDGRTGQEIARAPWPGREGFESYNLTSRNQIAVAYLDGRTPCLLLLRGTYSRMVVHAYQLHRGRLEKLWEYDNADLGAAYWGQGAHMTLAADVDGDGRDEVLLGNAVLDDHGGPLWTTGRGHPDAFYLADIIPDHPGLEIAYVMEVRQPSGGLNVVEARTGKTLWKLPEATQHVHGKGMAADIDPTRPGLEIYGADADGHTLTEKRWLLDCHGEVLRQGTDCPWGFSIGTVYWDADLQKELLGGRITDYQGGPVGGSCRGSVVLKADVVGDWREEIIVSVPGELRILCTPIAAVDRRVCLMQDPLYRLATAVNAMGYTQPPTLSVNLETLSPNLNLTVLDSPDGATTARVVISAPAASGIRGRLVLEPGDGLQVDPASADVAVAPGQRQVVMVRLTASGAKRLEARLGARVEQPDGPTLRGEVPVAMAGAFLTEGLIVQAEDLAAEEGGAIQIRSDKPGVMGRAISHWDAAGHALTWRVSVPTAGRYRLVLRYCTPETVRRALRIDDRDIGVVRLAATGSFGTSPHDWDHTTAATDQGTVTLDLTAGDHTLRLENRDGKGCNLDYLALLPEP
;
A
#
# COMPACT_ATOMS: atom_id res chain seq x y z
N MET A 1 -17.56 11.37 95.46
CA MET A 1 -16.87 12.59 94.98
C MET A 1 -16.45 12.37 93.54
N SER A 2 -16.70 13.22 92.56
CA SER A 2 -17.88 14.03 92.20
C SER A 2 -17.46 14.80 90.95
N ARG A 3 -18.19 14.57 89.84
CA ARG A 3 -18.31 15.42 88.64
C ARG A 3 -16.99 15.55 87.83
N TRP A 4 -16.83 14.98 86.64
CA TRP A 4 -17.61 15.27 85.43
C TRP A 4 -17.35 14.16 84.39
N LEU A 5 -18.40 13.43 84.04
CA LEU A 5 -18.49 12.58 82.85
C LEU A 5 -19.86 12.90 82.23
N ARG A 6 -19.88 13.03 80.90
CA ARG A 6 -21.02 13.32 79.99
C ARG A 6 -21.26 14.80 79.66
N ARG A 7 -20.80 15.21 78.46
CA ARG A 7 -21.71 15.57 77.36
C ARG A 7 -20.96 15.52 76.02
N ILE A 8 -21.61 14.83 75.09
CA ILE A 8 -21.30 14.72 73.67
C ILE A 8 -21.34 16.11 73.03
N GLY A 9 -20.41 16.34 72.12
CA GLY A 9 -20.39 17.45 71.20
C GLY A 9 -19.33 17.18 70.14
N VAL A 10 -19.68 16.39 69.13
CA VAL A 10 -18.98 16.37 67.85
C VAL A 10 -19.08 17.79 67.29
N GLY A 11 -18.05 18.58 67.55
CA GLY A 11 -17.84 19.87 66.93
C GLY A 11 -17.06 19.65 65.65
N MET A 12 -17.75 19.27 64.58
CA MET A 12 -17.31 19.63 63.24
C MET A 12 -17.10 21.14 63.26
N ILE A 13 -15.85 21.58 63.16
CA ILE A 13 -15.57 22.94 62.72
C ILE A 13 -15.91 22.94 61.24
N ALA A 14 -17.16 23.30 60.95
CA ALA A 14 -17.56 23.80 59.65
C ALA A 14 -16.82 25.12 59.42
N ALA A 15 -15.66 25.05 58.76
CA ALA A 15 -15.09 26.17 58.05
C ALA A 15 -15.79 26.25 56.69
N GLY A 16 -16.63 27.29 56.54
CA GLY A 16 -17.31 27.78 55.33
C GLY A 16 -17.26 26.94 54.06
N ALA A 17 -18.43 26.43 53.68
CA ALA A 17 -18.74 26.11 52.29
C ALA A 17 -18.69 27.39 51.45
N LEU A 18 -17.51 27.68 50.89
CA LEU A 18 -17.33 28.49 49.69
C LEU A 18 -17.29 27.51 48.51
N TRP A 19 -18.03 27.80 47.44
CA TRP A 19 -17.84 27.15 46.15
C TRP A 19 -16.36 27.29 45.76
N GLY A 20 -15.59 26.19 45.66
CA GLY A 20 -14.23 26.27 45.10
C GLY A 20 -13.09 25.40 45.67
N GLN A 21 -13.32 24.25 46.30
CA GLN A 21 -12.19 23.33 46.60
C GLN A 21 -12.40 22.00 45.87
N ASP A 22 -11.88 21.92 44.64
CA ASP A 22 -11.70 20.68 43.88
C ASP A 22 -10.60 19.77 44.49
N ARG A 23 -10.15 20.02 45.73
CA ARG A 23 -9.05 19.32 46.40
C ARG A 23 -9.41 19.05 47.86
N LEU A 24 -9.18 17.83 48.33
CA LEU A 24 -9.32 17.41 49.72
C LEU A 24 -7.96 16.90 50.20
N ARG A 25 -7.36 17.54 51.20
CA ARG A 25 -6.06 17.15 51.74
C ARG A 25 -6.21 16.53 53.13
N PHE A 26 -5.47 15.45 53.35
CA PHE A 26 -5.44 14.68 54.58
C PHE A 26 -4.00 14.47 55.01
N GLU A 27 -3.63 14.99 56.18
CA GLU A 27 -2.30 14.79 56.77
C GLU A 27 -2.09 13.30 57.09
N ALA A 28 -0.92 12.76 56.75
CA ALA A 28 -0.66 11.32 56.80
C ALA A 28 -0.87 10.74 58.21
N GLU A 29 -0.47 11.45 59.24
CA GLU A 29 -0.64 11.06 60.65
C GLU A 29 -2.10 11.06 61.13
N ALA A 30 -2.98 11.76 60.43
CA ALA A 30 -4.40 11.84 60.77
C ALA A 30 -5.21 10.68 60.18
N VAL A 31 -4.74 10.10 59.07
CA VAL A 31 -5.47 9.06 58.31
C VAL A 31 -4.75 7.72 58.23
N SER A 32 -3.53 7.62 58.73
CA SER A 32 -2.77 6.38 58.77
C SER A 32 -2.83 5.73 60.14
N GLY A 33 -2.72 4.41 60.20
CA GLY A 33 -2.55 3.66 61.45
C GLY A 33 -1.68 2.42 61.24
N PRO A 34 -1.41 1.65 62.30
CA PRO A 34 -1.89 1.86 63.65
C PRO A 34 -1.05 2.90 64.41
N ALA A 35 -1.60 3.53 65.46
CA ALA A 35 -0.94 4.62 66.17
C ALA A 35 0.37 4.20 66.86
N GLU A 36 0.49 2.92 67.22
CA GLU A 36 1.71 2.31 67.75
C GLU A 36 2.83 2.16 66.71
N ALA A 37 2.57 2.41 65.41
CA ALA A 37 3.59 2.32 64.37
C ALA A 37 4.62 3.47 64.44
N TRP A 38 4.32 4.56 65.17
CA TRP A 38 5.22 5.69 65.32
C TRP A 38 5.48 6.15 66.76
N VAL A 39 6.60 6.84 66.94
CA VAL A 39 6.99 7.52 68.18
C VAL A 39 7.15 9.01 67.94
N GLN A 40 6.83 9.83 68.95
CA GLN A 40 6.83 11.29 68.84
C GLN A 40 8.23 11.88 69.07
N GLU A 41 8.69 12.74 68.15
CA GLU A 41 9.94 13.53 68.21
C GLU A 41 11.21 12.73 68.58
N ARG A 42 11.24 11.44 68.28
CA ARG A 42 12.34 10.56 68.64
C ARG A 42 12.66 9.61 67.49
N GLN A 43 13.86 9.71 66.95
CA GLN A 43 14.31 8.78 65.92
C GLN A 43 14.29 7.33 66.45
N SER A 44 13.78 6.43 65.63
CA SER A 44 13.75 4.99 65.89
C SER A 44 14.26 4.25 64.66
N ASP A 45 14.94 3.13 64.89
CA ASP A 45 15.32 2.19 63.83
C ASP A 45 14.22 1.15 63.55
N ALA A 46 13.16 1.13 64.37
CA ALA A 46 12.09 0.12 64.31
C ALA A 46 10.67 0.71 64.21
N HIS A 47 10.51 2.03 64.28
CA HIS A 47 9.21 2.71 64.23
C HIS A 47 9.32 3.96 63.35
N TRP A 48 8.19 4.39 62.80
CA TRP A 48 8.07 5.71 62.20
C TRP A 48 8.29 6.79 63.28
N THR A 49 8.76 7.96 62.87
CA THR A 49 8.89 9.13 63.74
C THR A 49 7.86 10.15 63.31
N LEU A 50 6.90 10.46 64.17
CA LEU A 50 6.06 11.64 63.99
C LEU A 50 6.93 12.85 64.32
N TRP A 51 7.32 13.60 63.29
CA TRP A 51 8.39 14.59 63.38
C TRP A 51 7.88 15.99 63.09
N SER A 52 7.73 16.80 64.13
CA SER A 52 7.39 18.23 64.04
C SER A 52 8.58 19.15 64.28
N THR A 53 9.68 18.63 64.84
CA THR A 53 10.91 19.41 65.09
C THR A 53 11.95 19.28 63.98
N ASP A 54 11.57 18.90 62.77
CA ASP A 54 12.50 18.96 61.63
C ASP A 54 12.90 20.42 61.36
N THR A 55 14.12 20.64 60.88
CA THR A 55 14.62 21.97 60.55
C THR A 55 13.73 22.57 59.47
N ASP A 56 13.15 23.75 59.72
CA ASP A 56 12.20 24.42 58.81
C ASP A 56 10.96 23.57 58.48
N ALA A 57 10.47 22.76 59.43
CA ALA A 57 9.34 21.85 59.22
C ALA A 57 8.12 22.52 58.55
N HIS A 58 7.75 23.73 58.98
CA HIS A 58 6.63 24.48 58.38
C HIS A 58 6.85 24.94 56.93
N ALA A 59 8.11 24.99 56.46
CA ALA A 59 8.44 25.28 55.07
C ALA A 59 8.52 24.01 54.21
N LYS A 60 8.73 22.84 54.83
CA LYS A 60 8.96 21.56 54.13
C LYS A 60 7.73 20.65 54.09
N TRP A 61 6.96 20.63 55.17
CA TRP A 61 5.90 19.65 55.45
C TRP A 61 4.56 20.34 55.65
N SER A 62 3.49 19.73 55.19
CA SER A 62 2.15 20.25 55.47
C SER A 62 1.85 20.17 56.96
N GLY A 63 1.19 21.20 57.50
CA GLY A 63 0.98 21.32 58.94
C GLY A 63 2.26 21.49 59.79
N GLY A 64 3.46 21.44 59.19
CA GLY A 64 4.74 21.39 59.90
C GLY A 64 5.05 20.05 60.58
N VAL A 65 4.39 18.96 60.17
CA VAL A 65 4.55 17.62 60.76
C VAL A 65 4.68 16.59 59.63
N VAL A 66 5.45 15.52 59.85
CA VAL A 66 5.62 14.45 58.86
C VAL A 66 5.88 13.10 59.52
N LEU A 67 5.45 12.00 58.91
CA LEU A 67 5.84 10.65 59.31
C LEU A 67 7.16 10.28 58.63
N ARG A 68 8.23 10.20 59.40
CA ARG A 68 9.57 9.82 58.94
C ARG A 68 9.86 8.35 59.21
N ALA A 69 10.23 7.59 58.18
CA ALA A 69 10.68 6.21 58.31
C ALA A 69 12.10 6.09 58.90
N PRO A 70 12.47 4.92 59.47
CA PRO A 70 13.85 4.55 59.70
C PRO A 70 14.73 4.73 58.43
N PRO A 71 16.03 5.00 58.56
CA PRO A 71 16.90 5.13 57.38
C PRO A 71 17.00 3.82 56.58
N THR A 72 16.47 3.80 55.36
CA THR A 72 16.54 2.62 54.47
C THR A 72 17.80 2.67 53.60
N ARG A 73 18.80 1.85 53.93
CA ARG A 73 20.10 1.78 53.22
C ARG A 73 20.19 0.66 52.19
N ALA A 74 19.28 -0.30 52.24
CA ALA A 74 19.13 -1.40 51.30
C ALA A 74 17.66 -1.83 51.31
N ASP A 75 17.20 -2.47 50.23
CA ASP A 75 15.86 -3.04 50.18
C ASP A 75 15.68 -4.12 51.25
N ARG A 76 14.50 -4.14 51.86
CA ARG A 76 14.07 -5.13 52.84
C ARG A 76 13.19 -6.18 52.18
N ALA A 77 13.29 -7.42 52.63
CA ALA A 77 12.55 -8.53 52.05
C ALA A 77 11.06 -8.48 52.42
N ARG A 78 10.74 -8.01 53.63
CA ARG A 78 9.37 -7.94 54.14
C ARG A 78 9.06 -6.58 54.76
N PRO A 79 7.79 -6.13 54.74
CA PRO A 79 7.36 -4.89 55.37
C PRO A 79 7.81 -4.78 56.85
N GLU A 80 7.67 -5.88 57.59
CA GLU A 80 7.97 -5.96 59.02
C GLU A 80 9.47 -5.94 59.37
N ASP A 81 10.36 -6.02 58.37
CA ASP A 81 11.81 -5.90 58.59
C ASP A 81 12.22 -4.41 58.79
N GLY A 82 11.28 -3.48 58.59
CA GLY A 82 11.42 -2.04 58.79
C GLY A 82 10.50 -1.51 59.89
N ALA A 83 9.99 -0.29 59.73
CA ALA A 83 8.93 0.19 60.61
C ALA A 83 7.60 -0.52 60.27
N PRO A 84 6.66 -0.67 61.23
CA PRO A 84 5.36 -1.27 60.93
C PRO A 84 4.68 -0.58 59.74
N PRO A 85 4.11 -1.32 58.78
CA PRO A 85 3.37 -0.75 57.67
C PRO A 85 2.23 0.13 58.17
N LEU A 86 2.11 1.30 57.54
CA LEU A 86 1.02 2.21 57.75
C LEU A 86 -0.14 1.81 56.85
N HIS A 87 -1.33 1.70 57.41
CA HIS A 87 -2.59 1.53 56.72
C HIS A 87 -3.33 2.87 56.70
N THR A 88 -3.33 3.51 55.55
CA THR A 88 -4.05 4.76 55.30
C THR A 88 -5.51 4.46 55.02
N ARG A 89 -6.43 5.01 55.82
CA ARG A 89 -7.88 4.87 55.69
C ARG A 89 -8.55 6.23 55.70
N ILE A 90 -9.15 6.62 54.58
CA ILE A 90 -9.88 7.88 54.43
C ILE A 90 -11.36 7.57 54.22
N ALA A 91 -12.16 7.84 55.24
CA ALA A 91 -13.61 7.65 55.23
C ALA A 91 -14.36 8.97 54.95
N ASP A 92 -15.68 8.90 54.81
CA ASP A 92 -16.58 10.05 54.62
C ASP A 92 -16.25 10.92 53.39
N LEU A 93 -15.62 10.31 52.37
CA LEU A 93 -15.34 10.98 51.10
C LEU A 93 -16.66 11.21 50.33
N PRO A 94 -16.88 12.41 49.77
CA PRO A 94 -17.99 12.62 48.85
C PRO A 94 -17.87 11.66 47.66
N PRO A 95 -18.98 11.05 47.19
CA PRO A 95 -18.93 10.21 46.01
C PRO A 95 -18.53 11.03 44.78
N GLY A 96 -17.66 10.47 43.96
CA GLY A 96 -17.11 11.16 42.80
C GLY A 96 -15.87 10.49 42.25
N LEU A 97 -15.40 10.97 41.11
CA LEU A 97 -14.15 10.53 40.51
C LEU A 97 -13.02 11.45 40.97
N TYR A 98 -11.90 10.88 41.44
CA TYR A 98 -10.79 11.62 42.02
C TYR A 98 -9.43 11.15 41.50
N THR A 99 -8.50 12.08 41.33
CA THR A 99 -7.07 11.80 41.35
C THR A 99 -6.60 11.75 42.80
N VAL A 100 -6.02 10.64 43.24
CA VAL A 100 -5.41 10.48 44.56
C VAL A 100 -3.91 10.68 44.43
N GLU A 101 -3.39 11.74 45.05
CA GLU A 101 -1.99 12.07 45.13
C GLU A 101 -1.44 11.83 46.54
N VAL A 102 -0.19 11.38 46.63
CA VAL A 102 0.48 11.09 47.89
C VAL A 102 1.83 11.80 47.90
N LYS A 103 2.05 12.65 48.90
CA LYS A 103 3.30 13.40 49.07
C LYS A 103 4.28 12.59 49.92
N VAL A 104 5.40 12.25 49.29
CA VAL A 104 6.58 11.70 49.96
C VAL A 104 7.84 12.45 49.51
N SER A 105 8.94 12.33 50.25
CA SER A 105 10.22 12.98 49.88
C SER A 105 11.30 12.03 49.36
N ARG A 106 11.19 10.72 49.65
CA ARG A 106 12.03 9.65 49.09
C ARG A 106 11.17 8.41 48.84
N VAL A 107 11.74 7.42 48.17
CA VAL A 107 11.08 6.13 47.90
C VAL A 107 10.50 5.55 49.19
N LEU A 108 9.22 5.18 49.11
CA LEU A 108 8.50 4.31 50.06
C LEU A 108 7.91 3.12 49.29
N GLY A 109 7.54 2.06 50.00
CA GLY A 109 6.68 1.02 49.47
C GLY A 109 5.23 1.45 49.56
N VAL A 110 4.44 1.26 48.50
CA VAL A 110 2.99 1.46 48.53
C VAL A 110 2.30 0.20 48.01
N SER A 111 1.17 -0.14 48.60
CA SER A 111 0.30 -1.26 48.20
C SER A 111 -1.17 -0.86 48.25
N LEU A 112 -1.96 -1.27 47.26
CA LEU A 112 -3.40 -0.98 47.19
C LEU A 112 -4.27 -2.09 47.78
N ASP A 113 -3.72 -3.30 47.95
CA ASP A 113 -4.38 -4.50 48.44
C ASP A 113 -3.77 -5.02 49.75
N GLY A 114 -2.65 -4.45 50.19
CA GLY A 114 -1.84 -4.89 51.33
C GLY A 114 -0.86 -6.01 51.01
N GLU A 115 -0.96 -6.63 49.84
CA GLU A 115 -0.21 -7.82 49.43
C GLU A 115 0.84 -7.50 48.36
N THR A 116 0.47 -6.68 47.37
CA THR A 116 1.28 -6.30 46.22
C THR A 116 1.90 -4.94 46.44
N TRP A 117 3.23 -4.88 46.50
CA TRP A 117 3.98 -3.68 46.86
C TRP A 117 4.83 -3.15 45.70
N GLN A 118 4.86 -1.83 45.54
CA GLN A 118 5.66 -1.13 44.53
C GLN A 118 6.48 0.00 45.14
N ARG A 119 7.62 0.31 44.52
CA ARG A 119 8.41 1.51 44.84
C ARG A 119 7.62 2.74 44.43
N PHE A 120 7.52 3.73 45.32
CA PHE A 120 6.77 4.96 45.08
C PHE A 120 7.54 6.18 45.55
N THR A 121 7.71 7.16 44.66
CA THR A 121 8.50 8.39 44.91
C THR A 121 7.64 9.63 45.13
N GLY A 122 6.33 9.47 45.27
CA GLY A 122 5.39 10.58 45.44
C GLY A 122 4.72 10.99 44.14
N GLY A 123 3.61 11.72 44.26
CA GLY A 123 2.79 12.16 43.14
C GLY A 123 1.48 11.38 43.05
N VAL A 124 1.01 11.10 41.83
CA VAL A 124 -0.27 10.42 41.61
C VAL A 124 -0.17 8.94 41.96
N LEU A 125 -0.95 8.49 42.94
CA LEU A 125 -1.10 7.09 43.31
C LEU A 125 -2.26 6.43 42.56
N MET A 126 -3.42 7.10 42.49
CA MET A 126 -4.60 6.61 41.76
C MET A 126 -5.14 7.73 40.85
N PRO A 127 -4.94 7.67 39.53
CA PRO A 127 -5.24 8.79 38.64
C PRO A 127 -6.73 9.02 38.34
N SER A 128 -7.58 8.00 38.41
CA SER A 128 -9.02 8.09 38.12
C SER A 128 -9.82 7.16 39.05
N ARG A 129 -9.75 7.41 40.35
CA ARG A 129 -10.43 6.60 41.37
C ARG A 129 -11.87 7.03 41.55
N GLN A 130 -12.80 6.17 41.14
CA GLN A 130 -14.22 6.34 41.44
C GLN A 130 -14.45 6.00 42.92
N ILE A 131 -14.90 6.95 43.72
CA ILE A 131 -15.32 6.72 45.10
C ILE A 131 -16.84 6.60 45.13
N ALA A 132 -17.36 5.47 45.59
CA ALA A 132 -18.79 5.24 45.80
C ALA A 132 -19.26 5.86 47.13
N ALA A 133 -20.57 6.07 47.26
CA ALA A 133 -21.13 6.64 48.48
C ALA A 133 -20.87 5.69 49.68
N GLY A 134 -20.21 6.20 50.72
CA GLY A 134 -19.86 5.44 51.92
C GLY A 134 -18.64 4.52 51.77
N GLU A 135 -17.94 4.56 50.63
CA GLU A 135 -16.69 3.83 50.43
C GLU A 135 -15.54 4.46 51.24
N VAL A 136 -14.64 3.61 51.75
CA VAL A 136 -13.40 4.03 52.42
C VAL A 136 -12.26 3.88 51.42
N LEU A 137 -11.49 4.95 51.18
CA LEU A 137 -10.27 4.87 50.40
C LEU A 137 -9.16 4.30 51.30
N GLU A 138 -8.62 3.16 50.90
CA GLU A 138 -7.61 2.43 51.69
C GLU A 138 -6.38 2.10 50.83
N PHE A 139 -5.19 2.24 51.42
CA PHE A 139 -3.92 1.76 50.87
C PHE A 139 -2.86 1.67 51.99
N TRP A 140 -1.75 0.97 51.72
CA TRP A 140 -0.67 0.77 52.69
C TRP A 140 0.62 1.44 52.24
N VAL A 141 1.40 1.91 53.21
CA VAL A 141 2.70 2.58 53.02
C VAL A 141 3.72 1.96 53.97
N ASP A 142 4.92 1.64 53.47
CA ASP A 142 6.03 1.17 54.30
C ASP A 142 7.40 1.71 53.83
N ASP A 143 8.46 1.38 54.56
CA ASP A 143 9.81 1.86 54.28
C ASP A 143 10.72 0.85 53.59
N ARG A 144 10.19 -0.24 53.02
CA ARG A 144 10.99 -1.42 52.63
C ARG A 144 12.00 -1.15 51.52
N TYR A 145 11.80 -0.15 50.68
CA TYR A 145 12.65 0.08 49.51
C TYR A 145 13.65 1.20 49.74
N ALA A 146 14.90 0.97 49.38
CA ALA A 146 15.93 1.99 49.36
C ALA A 146 15.86 2.82 48.07
N MET A 147 16.40 4.04 48.13
CA MET A 147 16.66 4.81 46.91
C MET A 147 17.62 4.03 45.99
N PRO A 148 17.34 3.98 44.66
CA PRO A 148 18.24 3.32 43.70
C PRO A 148 19.66 3.93 43.73
N GLU A 149 19.74 5.26 43.80
CA GLU A 149 21.01 5.97 43.93
C GLU A 149 21.52 5.93 45.37
N GLU A 150 22.70 5.32 45.57
CA GLU A 150 23.29 5.09 46.89
C GLU A 150 23.50 6.39 47.69
N ALA A 151 23.91 7.47 47.01
CA ALA A 151 24.12 8.79 47.61
C ALA A 151 22.83 9.42 48.16
N GLN A 152 21.67 8.99 47.69
CA GLN A 152 20.36 9.52 48.10
C GLN A 152 19.66 8.65 49.16
N ARG A 153 20.23 7.51 49.54
CA ARG A 153 19.64 6.58 50.52
C ARG A 153 19.53 7.22 51.90
N GLY A 154 18.41 6.97 52.56
CA GLY A 154 18.08 7.58 53.83
C GLY A 154 16.61 7.36 54.19
N SER A 155 16.11 8.09 55.18
CA SER A 155 14.71 7.98 55.58
C SER A 155 13.76 8.47 54.48
N GLY A 156 12.70 7.70 54.24
CA GLY A 156 11.50 8.18 53.56
C GLY A 156 10.62 9.01 54.50
N TYR A 157 9.79 9.86 53.92
CA TYR A 157 8.90 10.76 54.65
C TYR A 157 7.54 10.72 53.96
N TYR A 158 6.47 10.54 54.74
CA TYR A 158 5.09 10.52 54.27
C TYR A 158 4.35 11.70 54.92
N ASP A 159 3.92 12.64 54.07
CA ASP A 159 3.45 13.98 54.46
C ASP A 159 1.91 14.04 54.43
N TYR A 160 1.31 13.98 53.23
CA TYR A 160 -0.14 14.02 53.08
C TYR A 160 -0.65 13.16 51.92
N VAL A 161 -1.96 12.94 51.92
CA VAL A 161 -2.76 12.44 50.80
C VAL A 161 -3.65 13.57 50.33
N GLU A 162 -3.73 13.78 49.02
CA GLU A 162 -4.61 14.78 48.43
C GLU A 162 -5.49 14.14 47.36
N LEU A 163 -6.80 14.37 47.45
CA LEU A 163 -7.78 13.93 46.48
C LEU A 163 -8.22 15.14 45.67
N VAL A 164 -7.90 15.15 44.37
CA VAL A 164 -8.33 16.17 43.43
C VAL A 164 -9.56 15.65 42.70
N ARG A 165 -10.71 16.31 42.85
CA ARG A 165 -11.96 15.91 42.19
C ARG A 165 -11.83 16.12 40.68
N LEU A 166 -12.14 15.09 39.91
CA LEU A 166 -12.26 15.18 38.46
C LEU A 166 -13.62 15.78 38.11
N ARG A 167 -13.61 16.82 37.25
CA ARG A 167 -14.82 17.45 36.72
C ARG A 167 -15.43 16.59 35.63
N SER A 168 -16.74 16.69 35.41
CA SER A 168 -17.36 16.04 34.25
C SER A 168 -17.16 16.91 33.01
N TRP A 169 -17.07 16.29 31.84
CA TRP A 169 -17.08 17.05 30.57
C TRP A 169 -18.32 17.94 30.44
N SER A 170 -19.46 17.53 31.02
CA SER A 170 -20.71 18.28 30.99
C SER A 170 -20.69 19.57 31.81
N ASP A 171 -19.71 19.71 32.72
CA ASP A 171 -19.50 20.95 33.48
C ASP A 171 -18.77 22.03 32.64
N GLY A 172 -18.38 21.68 31.41
CA GLY A 172 -17.64 22.54 30.49
C GLY A 172 -16.14 22.60 30.80
N VAL A 173 -15.40 23.25 29.89
CA VAL A 173 -13.96 23.48 30.06
C VAL A 173 -13.77 24.62 31.08
N PRO A 174 -12.98 24.45 32.15
CA PRO A 174 -12.77 25.51 33.15
C PRO A 174 -12.08 26.74 32.54
N ASN A 175 -12.57 27.93 32.90
CA ASN A 175 -12.05 29.22 32.43
C ASN A 175 -11.87 29.28 30.89
N ALA A 176 -12.86 28.80 30.15
CA ALA A 176 -12.75 28.64 28.70
C ALA A 176 -13.04 29.90 27.88
N GLY A 177 -13.64 30.92 28.49
CA GLY A 177 -13.68 32.30 28.00
C GLY A 177 -12.53 33.16 28.54
N PHE A 178 -11.58 32.57 29.29
CA PHE A 178 -10.36 33.24 29.76
C PHE A 178 -10.57 34.52 30.60
N GLU A 179 -11.69 34.60 31.31
CA GLU A 179 -12.09 35.75 32.12
C GLU A 179 -11.29 35.87 33.43
N GLU A 180 -10.77 34.75 33.93
CA GLU A 180 -9.97 34.69 35.15
C GLU A 180 -8.48 34.66 34.84
N THR A 181 -7.68 35.43 35.57
CA THR A 181 -6.21 35.45 35.47
C THR A 181 -5.53 35.07 36.79
N ASP A 182 -4.37 34.43 36.70
CA ASP A 182 -3.52 34.17 37.85
C ASP A 182 -2.76 35.43 38.30
N ALA A 183 -1.95 35.29 39.36
CA ALA A 183 -1.14 36.38 39.91
C ALA A 183 -0.10 36.95 38.94
N GLY A 184 0.24 36.21 37.87
CA GLY A 184 1.14 36.62 36.79
C GLY A 184 0.42 37.24 35.58
N GLY A 185 -0.91 37.35 35.61
CA GLY A 185 -1.71 37.88 34.49
C GLY A 185 -1.92 36.88 33.35
N LEU A 186 -1.61 35.59 33.56
CA LEU A 186 -1.90 34.51 32.63
C LEU A 186 -3.33 33.99 32.85
N PRO A 187 -3.98 33.40 31.83
CA PRO A 187 -5.29 32.75 32.01
C PRO A 187 -5.23 31.67 33.11
N ALA A 188 -5.99 31.86 34.18
CA ALA A 188 -5.97 30.96 35.34
C ALA A 188 -6.35 29.53 34.92
N GLY A 189 -5.57 28.54 35.37
CA GLY A 189 -5.79 27.13 35.05
C GLY A 189 -5.33 26.70 33.64
N TRP A 190 -4.67 27.58 32.89
CA TRP A 190 -4.08 27.26 31.58
C TRP A 190 -2.56 27.45 31.60
N ALA A 191 -1.84 26.48 31.06
CA ALA A 191 -0.38 26.50 30.97
C ALA A 191 0.07 26.70 29.53
N TRP A 192 1.00 27.64 29.31
CA TRP A 192 1.62 27.90 28.02
C TRP A 192 3.02 27.29 27.94
N TRP A 193 3.39 26.78 26.77
CA TRP A 193 4.77 26.51 26.41
C TRP A 193 4.98 26.59 24.90
N SER A 194 6.24 26.80 24.51
CA SER A 194 6.73 26.65 23.13
C SER A 194 8.00 25.82 23.14
N ARG A 195 8.27 25.09 22.05
CA ARG A 195 9.35 24.09 22.04
C ARG A 195 10.74 24.68 22.27
N ASP A 196 10.92 25.92 21.86
CA ASP A 196 12.16 26.68 21.97
C ASP A 196 12.10 27.77 23.06
N GLY A 197 11.04 27.78 23.87
CA GLY A 197 10.87 28.72 24.98
C GLY A 197 10.62 30.18 24.55
N ARG A 198 10.29 30.43 23.28
CA ARG A 198 9.98 31.75 22.74
C ARG A 198 8.48 32.09 22.75
N GLY A 199 8.14 33.33 22.46
CA GLY A 199 6.77 33.83 22.40
C GLY A 199 6.14 34.15 23.75
N THR A 200 4.95 34.73 23.70
CA THR A 200 4.18 35.21 24.84
C THR A 200 2.72 34.85 24.72
N ILE A 201 2.07 34.72 25.88
CA ILE A 201 0.63 34.60 26.02
C ILE A 201 0.15 35.67 27.00
N SER A 202 -1.03 36.25 26.75
CA SER A 202 -1.67 37.18 27.68
C SER A 202 -3.19 37.09 27.59
N ALA A 203 -3.90 37.25 28.70
CA ALA A 203 -5.36 37.39 28.71
C ALA A 203 -5.73 38.88 28.80
N GLN A 204 -6.14 39.49 27.67
CA GLN A 204 -6.33 40.94 27.58
C GLN A 204 -7.78 41.34 27.79
N ALA A 205 -8.03 42.50 28.41
CA ALA A 205 -9.39 43.01 28.63
C ALA A 205 -9.86 43.86 27.42
N GLY A 206 -11.15 43.81 27.14
CA GLY A 206 -11.79 44.46 25.98
C GLY A 206 -11.56 43.73 24.65
N SER A 207 -11.00 42.51 24.68
CA SER A 207 -10.64 41.76 23.48
C SER A 207 -11.50 40.52 23.24
N GLY A 208 -12.40 40.17 24.16
CA GLY A 208 -13.26 38.99 24.06
C GLY A 208 -14.15 38.99 22.83
N HIS A 209 -14.38 37.80 22.27
CA HIS A 209 -15.52 37.53 21.42
C HIS A 209 -16.79 37.48 22.28
N ASP A 210 -16.74 36.68 23.34
CA ASP A 210 -17.80 36.56 24.35
C ASP A 210 -17.24 36.98 25.71
N GLY A 211 -17.81 37.99 26.35
CA GLY A 211 -17.32 38.48 27.65
C GLY A 211 -16.37 39.67 27.53
N GLN A 212 -15.39 39.76 28.43
CA GLN A 212 -14.45 40.88 28.50
C GLN A 212 -13.04 40.50 28.06
N ARG A 213 -12.65 39.22 28.04
CA ARG A 213 -11.28 38.81 27.76
C ARG A 213 -11.18 37.77 26.65
N ALA A 214 -10.01 37.72 26.04
CA ALA A 214 -9.56 36.63 25.18
C ALA A 214 -8.07 36.42 25.42
N ILE A 215 -7.55 35.23 25.11
CA ILE A 215 -6.09 35.01 25.14
C ILE A 215 -5.48 35.45 23.80
N HIS A 216 -4.35 36.13 23.88
CA HIS A 216 -3.52 36.53 22.75
C HIS A 216 -2.20 35.79 22.81
N VAL A 217 -1.92 35.03 21.77
CA VAL A 217 -0.67 34.29 21.58
C VAL A 217 0.15 35.00 20.51
N ILE A 218 1.36 35.42 20.89
CA ILE A 218 2.36 35.98 19.97
C ILE A 218 3.58 35.06 19.99
N TYR A 219 3.90 34.47 18.86
CA TYR A 219 5.04 33.59 18.70
C TYR A 219 5.72 33.86 17.36
N ASP A 220 7.02 34.09 17.35
CA ASP A 220 7.81 34.44 16.16
C ASP A 220 8.74 33.30 15.70
N GLY A 221 8.66 32.14 16.34
CA GLY A 221 9.46 30.96 16.01
C GLY A 221 8.85 30.10 14.91
N THR A 222 9.55 29.01 14.58
CA THR A 222 9.15 28.03 13.56
C THR A 222 8.68 26.71 14.16
N ALA A 223 8.79 26.53 15.48
CA ALA A 223 8.41 25.31 16.16
C ALA A 223 6.94 25.32 16.59
N ASP A 224 6.49 24.26 17.24
CA ASP A 224 5.16 24.17 17.83
C ASP A 224 5.08 24.79 19.23
N TRP A 225 3.85 25.18 19.55
CA TRP A 225 3.49 25.80 20.81
C TRP A 225 2.13 25.28 21.27
N ALA A 226 1.84 25.45 22.56
CA ALA A 226 0.54 25.08 23.10
C ALA A 226 0.10 25.85 24.35
N VAL A 227 -1.21 25.98 24.48
CA VAL A 227 -1.94 26.42 25.67
C VAL A 227 -2.76 25.23 26.18
N THR A 228 -2.52 24.74 27.38
CA THR A 228 -3.14 23.49 27.88
C THR A 228 -3.95 23.76 29.14
N ASN A 229 -5.22 23.33 29.17
CA ASN A 229 -6.05 23.45 30.36
C ASN A 229 -5.57 22.44 31.41
N ALA A 230 -5.40 22.83 32.67
CA ALA A 230 -4.94 21.94 33.72
C ALA A 230 -5.96 20.86 34.11
N ALA A 231 -7.25 21.05 33.80
CA ALA A 231 -8.30 20.13 34.19
C ALA A 231 -8.31 18.85 33.34
N ARG A 232 -8.62 17.75 34.02
CA ARG A 232 -8.99 16.47 33.44
C ARG A 232 -10.50 16.33 33.56
N LEU A 233 -11.17 16.09 32.45
CA LEU A 233 -12.62 15.99 32.33
C LEU A 233 -13.00 14.52 32.19
N ALA A 234 -13.73 13.96 33.15
CA ALA A 234 -14.24 12.60 33.09
C ALA A 234 -15.19 12.45 31.90
N VAL A 235 -15.07 11.33 31.17
CA VAL A 235 -15.92 10.97 30.02
C VAL A 235 -16.30 9.50 30.07
N ALA A 236 -17.36 9.15 29.33
CA ALA A 236 -17.77 7.77 29.13
C ALA A 236 -17.55 7.36 27.66
N ALA A 237 -17.12 6.12 27.44
CA ALA A 237 -17.02 5.52 26.12
C ALA A 237 -18.35 5.64 25.33
N GLY A 238 -18.25 5.83 24.02
CA GLY A 238 -19.38 6.01 23.11
C GLY A 238 -20.04 7.39 23.16
N THR A 239 -19.59 8.31 24.04
CA THR A 239 -20.16 9.66 24.11
C THR A 239 -19.75 10.46 22.87
N ASP A 240 -20.71 11.01 22.14
CA ASP A 240 -20.48 11.93 21.02
C ASP A 240 -20.30 13.37 21.53
N LEU A 241 -19.13 13.96 21.25
CA LEU A 241 -18.74 15.29 21.71
C LEU A 241 -18.35 16.20 20.53
N CYS A 242 -18.65 17.48 20.72
CA CYS A 242 -18.22 18.58 19.85
C CYS A 242 -17.28 19.50 20.64
N LEU A 243 -16.08 19.70 20.10
CA LEU A 243 -15.15 20.73 20.55
C LEU A 243 -15.34 21.97 19.67
N SER A 244 -15.38 23.15 20.27
CA SER A 244 -15.47 24.40 19.51
C SER A 244 -14.73 25.56 20.17
N GLY A 245 -14.50 26.62 19.41
CA GLY A 245 -13.97 27.89 19.92
C GLY A 245 -13.88 28.93 18.81
N TRP A 246 -13.48 30.14 19.19
CA TRP A 246 -13.34 31.27 18.27
C TRP A 246 -11.88 31.63 18.06
N LEU A 247 -11.53 31.94 16.81
CA LEU A 247 -10.20 32.33 16.36
C LEU A 247 -10.25 33.69 15.68
N ARG A 248 -9.31 34.58 15.99
CA ARG A 248 -9.06 35.82 15.24
C ARG A 248 -7.55 36.10 15.19
N GLY A 249 -7.03 36.71 14.15
CA GLY A 249 -5.60 37.02 14.06
C GLY A 249 -5.22 37.69 12.75
N THR A 250 -3.92 37.86 12.55
CA THR A 250 -3.39 38.49 11.34
C THR A 250 -3.41 37.49 10.17
N PRO A 251 -4.23 37.69 9.13
CA PRO A 251 -4.26 36.78 7.98
C PRO A 251 -2.98 36.93 7.14
N GLY A 252 -2.46 35.82 6.60
CA GLY A 252 -1.34 35.86 5.65
C GLY A 252 -0.69 34.50 5.37
N PRO A 253 0.24 34.42 4.41
CA PRO A 253 0.92 33.18 4.00
C PRO A 253 1.71 32.48 5.13
N GLY A 254 2.08 33.22 6.19
CA GLY A 254 2.76 32.71 7.38
C GLY A 254 1.86 32.44 8.58
N ALA A 255 0.54 32.68 8.49
CA ALA A 255 -0.38 32.38 9.58
C ALA A 255 -0.56 30.86 9.71
N GLY A 256 0.06 30.29 10.74
CA GLY A 256 -0.02 28.86 11.05
C GLY A 256 -1.46 28.41 11.35
N TRP A 257 -1.71 27.11 11.19
CA TRP A 257 -2.95 26.51 11.67
C TRP A 257 -2.99 26.50 13.19
N VAL A 258 -4.19 26.74 13.72
CA VAL A 258 -4.48 26.60 15.14
C VAL A 258 -5.53 25.52 15.32
N SER A 259 -5.28 24.63 16.28
CA SER A 259 -6.16 23.52 16.63
C SER A 259 -6.57 23.65 18.08
N ILE A 260 -7.85 23.41 18.35
CA ILE A 260 -8.33 23.06 19.69
C ILE A 260 -8.44 21.54 19.68
N ASP A 261 -7.69 20.88 20.54
CA ASP A 261 -7.53 19.43 20.60
C ASP A 261 -8.11 18.86 21.89
N ALA A 262 -8.83 17.74 21.79
CA ALA A 262 -9.17 16.88 22.93
C ALA A 262 -8.10 15.80 23.07
N VAL A 263 -7.37 15.80 24.19
CA VAL A 263 -6.34 14.82 24.52
C VAL A 263 -6.95 13.71 25.37
N GLY A 264 -6.83 12.46 24.94
CA GLY A 264 -7.45 11.30 25.60
C GLY A 264 -6.50 10.55 26.53
N TYR A 265 -6.99 10.20 27.71
CA TYR A 265 -6.27 9.45 28.74
C TYR A 265 -7.05 8.23 29.20
N ALA A 266 -6.32 7.17 29.57
CA ALA A 266 -6.81 5.97 30.24
C ALA A 266 -6.08 5.85 31.57
N GLN A 267 -6.80 5.92 32.69
CA GLN A 267 -6.19 5.74 34.01
C GLN A 267 -4.96 6.66 34.18
N GLY A 268 -5.10 7.92 33.79
CA GLY A 268 -4.04 8.94 33.83
C GLY A 268 -2.88 8.75 32.84
N ARG A 269 -2.84 7.66 32.08
CA ARG A 269 -1.87 7.45 30.99
C ARG A 269 -2.41 8.06 29.71
N LEU A 270 -1.55 8.77 29.00
CA LEU A 270 -1.90 9.32 27.70
C LEU A 270 -2.16 8.18 26.71
N VAL A 271 -3.33 8.18 26.08
CA VAL A 271 -3.71 7.25 25.01
C VAL A 271 -3.51 7.92 23.65
N THR A 272 -4.06 9.12 23.49
CA THR A 272 -3.98 9.87 22.24
C THR A 272 -3.78 11.36 22.52
N TRP A 273 -2.86 11.96 21.76
CA TRP A 273 -2.65 13.41 21.79
C TRP A 273 -3.80 14.19 21.15
N ARG A 274 -4.67 13.53 20.39
CA ARG A 274 -5.73 14.17 19.61
C ARG A 274 -6.83 13.18 19.28
N LEU A 275 -7.83 13.13 20.15
CA LEU A 275 -9.05 12.35 19.97
C LEU A 275 -10.07 13.06 19.06
N GLY A 276 -10.17 14.37 19.20
CA GLY A 276 -10.97 15.25 18.35
C GLY A 276 -10.29 16.60 18.22
N ALA A 277 -10.52 17.30 17.11
CA ALA A 277 -9.89 18.58 16.84
C ALA A 277 -10.82 19.55 16.10
N ALA A 278 -10.88 20.79 16.58
CA ALA A 278 -11.49 21.92 15.88
C ALA A 278 -10.38 22.81 15.33
N ARG A 279 -10.29 22.94 14.00
CA ARG A 279 -9.13 23.57 13.34
C ARG A 279 -9.53 24.72 12.46
N GLY A 280 -8.67 25.74 12.41
CA GLY A 280 -8.82 26.86 11.48
C GLY A 280 -7.54 27.67 11.34
N ARG A 281 -7.51 28.51 10.31
CA ARG A 281 -6.56 29.62 10.23
C ARG A 281 -7.19 30.87 10.83
N PRO A 282 -6.45 31.66 11.61
CA PRO A 282 -6.95 32.94 12.09
C PRO A 282 -7.29 33.88 10.94
N THR A 283 -8.45 34.51 11.01
CA THR A 283 -8.89 35.58 10.10
C THR A 283 -8.87 36.92 10.82
N ALA A 284 -8.91 38.02 10.06
CA ALA A 284 -9.00 39.36 10.66
C ALA A 284 -10.26 39.52 11.55
N GLU A 285 -11.34 38.80 11.21
CA GLU A 285 -12.56 38.69 12.00
C GLU A 285 -12.56 37.44 12.88
N TRP A 286 -13.41 37.41 13.91
CA TRP A 286 -13.64 36.21 14.70
C TRP A 286 -14.34 35.13 13.87
N THR A 287 -13.72 33.97 13.77
CA THR A 287 -14.24 32.78 13.07
C THR A 287 -14.38 31.63 14.06
N ARG A 288 -15.54 30.99 14.07
CA ARG A 288 -15.78 29.81 14.90
C ARG A 288 -15.20 28.57 14.23
N VAL A 289 -14.49 27.76 14.98
CA VAL A 289 -14.06 26.41 14.58
C VAL A 289 -14.80 25.37 15.40
N ARG A 290 -15.10 24.22 14.79
CA ARG A 290 -15.78 23.08 15.42
C ARG A 290 -15.13 21.78 15.00
N GLY A 291 -15.24 20.76 15.83
CA GLY A 291 -14.73 19.42 15.55
C GLY A 291 -15.48 18.39 16.36
N PHE A 292 -15.95 17.33 15.70
CA PHE A 292 -16.74 16.27 16.33
C PHE A 292 -15.88 15.02 16.57
N PHE A 293 -16.19 14.27 17.62
CA PHE A 293 -15.54 12.99 17.89
C PHE A 293 -16.39 12.15 18.84
N GLN A 294 -16.20 10.83 18.80
CA GLN A 294 -16.77 9.90 19.76
C GLN A 294 -15.67 9.43 20.73
N VAL A 295 -16.00 9.30 22.02
CA VAL A 295 -15.06 8.82 23.04
C VAL A 295 -14.82 7.31 22.89
N PRO A 296 -13.58 6.83 22.70
CA PRO A 296 -13.27 5.41 22.59
C PRO A 296 -13.44 4.65 23.91
N GLU A 297 -13.50 3.32 23.83
CA GLU A 297 -13.66 2.45 25.01
C GLU A 297 -12.52 2.55 26.03
N ASP A 298 -11.30 2.86 25.58
CA ASP A 298 -10.12 2.95 26.41
C ASP A 298 -9.88 4.36 27.00
N VAL A 299 -10.73 5.35 26.72
CA VAL A 299 -10.57 6.72 27.22
C VAL A 299 -11.55 7.00 28.37
N ASP A 300 -11.02 7.32 29.55
CA ASP A 300 -11.81 7.67 30.75
C ASP A 300 -11.80 9.17 31.09
N THR A 301 -10.81 9.90 30.59
CA THR A 301 -10.63 11.33 30.86
C THR A 301 -10.08 12.08 29.64
N LEU A 302 -10.51 13.33 29.49
CA LEU A 302 -10.05 14.27 28.46
C LEU A 302 -9.31 15.46 29.04
N GLN A 303 -8.45 16.08 28.25
CA GLN A 303 -7.94 17.42 28.49
C GLN A 303 -8.01 18.24 27.23
N VAL A 304 -8.38 19.52 27.36
CA VAL A 304 -8.43 20.43 26.22
C VAL A 304 -7.12 21.20 26.10
N ARG A 305 -6.62 21.26 24.87
CA ARG A 305 -5.35 21.91 24.52
C ARG A 305 -5.52 22.71 23.24
N LEU A 306 -5.02 23.94 23.21
CA LEU A 306 -4.87 24.72 21.99
C LEU A 306 -3.43 24.54 21.49
N THR A 307 -3.25 24.25 20.21
CA THR A 307 -1.95 24.01 19.59
C THR A 307 -1.80 24.80 18.30
N GLY A 308 -0.56 25.18 17.99
CA GLY A 308 -0.18 25.73 16.70
C GLY A 308 1.28 25.45 16.38
N ALA A 309 1.67 25.69 15.14
CA ALA A 309 3.04 25.52 14.66
C ALA A 309 3.46 26.68 13.76
N GLY A 310 4.71 27.11 13.91
CA GLY A 310 5.22 28.30 13.25
C GLY A 310 4.70 29.59 13.86
N ALA A 311 5.03 30.71 13.22
CA ALA A 311 4.70 32.03 13.73
C ALA A 311 3.18 32.20 13.94
N ALA A 312 2.81 32.81 15.05
CA ALA A 312 1.43 33.02 15.45
C ALA A 312 1.23 34.43 16.01
N ASP A 313 0.14 35.04 15.59
CA ASP A 313 -0.45 36.24 16.16
C ASP A 313 -1.96 35.99 16.18
N VAL A 314 -2.39 35.30 17.23
CA VAL A 314 -3.75 34.71 17.30
C VAL A 314 -4.41 34.98 18.63
N TRP A 315 -5.68 35.33 18.52
CA TRP A 315 -6.65 35.49 19.57
C TRP A 315 -7.55 34.25 19.63
N LEU A 316 -7.78 33.74 20.83
CA LEU A 316 -8.61 32.58 21.09
C LEU A 316 -9.62 32.91 22.18
N ASP A 317 -10.86 32.49 22.00
CA ASP A 317 -11.93 32.71 22.97
C ASP A 317 -13.03 31.64 22.89
N GLY A 318 -13.85 31.55 23.93
CA GLY A 318 -15.09 30.77 23.95
C GLY A 318 -14.88 29.28 23.68
N VAL A 319 -13.85 28.67 24.26
CA VAL A 319 -13.60 27.24 24.09
C VAL A 319 -14.74 26.45 24.74
N ALA A 320 -15.30 25.48 24.02
CA ALA A 320 -16.42 24.69 24.53
C ALA A 320 -16.25 23.20 24.18
N LEU A 321 -16.62 22.35 25.13
CA LEU A 321 -16.76 20.91 24.94
C LEU A 321 -18.20 20.54 25.29
N GLU A 322 -18.96 20.12 24.29
CA GLU A 322 -20.42 19.94 24.38
C GLU A 322 -20.82 18.57 23.82
N ALA A 323 -22.01 18.06 24.18
CA ALA A 323 -22.57 16.92 23.49
C ALA A 323 -22.86 17.30 22.04
N GLY A 324 -22.42 16.47 21.10
CA GLY A 324 -22.68 16.74 19.69
C GLY A 324 -22.04 15.71 18.79
N ARG A 325 -22.80 15.31 17.76
CA ARG A 325 -22.33 14.47 16.67
C ARG A 325 -22.38 15.28 15.38
N ALA A 326 -21.43 15.06 14.48
CA ALA A 326 -21.54 15.61 13.13
C ALA A 326 -22.83 15.10 12.48
N VAL A 327 -23.64 16.02 11.96
CA VAL A 327 -24.79 15.64 11.14
C VAL A 327 -24.23 15.33 9.75
N LEU A 328 -24.29 14.06 9.37
CA LEU A 328 -23.88 13.65 8.03
C LEU A 328 -24.82 14.31 7.01
N PRO A 329 -24.29 14.93 5.94
CA PRO A 329 -25.13 15.51 4.90
C PRO A 329 -25.94 14.37 4.24
N VAL A 330 -27.26 14.50 4.24
CA VAL A 330 -28.15 13.60 3.49
C VAL A 330 -28.63 14.38 2.28
N ASN A 331 -27.96 14.18 1.15
CA ASN A 331 -28.45 14.66 -0.13
C ASN A 331 -29.54 13.70 -0.65
N PRO A 332 -30.47 14.18 -1.49
CA PRO A 332 -31.39 13.28 -2.17
C PRO A 332 -30.60 12.29 -3.06
N PRO A 333 -31.12 11.06 -3.27
CA PRO A 333 -30.55 10.12 -4.24
C PRO A 333 -30.41 10.75 -5.62
N VAL A 334 -29.34 10.42 -6.33
CA VAL A 334 -29.12 10.93 -7.67
C VAL A 334 -30.13 10.30 -8.64
N ASP A 335 -30.73 11.12 -9.51
CA ASP A 335 -31.49 10.66 -10.68
C ASP A 335 -30.92 11.38 -11.90
N GLY A 336 -30.01 10.69 -12.59
CA GLY A 336 -29.31 11.22 -13.73
C GLY A 336 -30.14 11.17 -15.01
N TRP A 337 -29.52 11.55 -16.12
CA TRP A 337 -30.22 11.66 -17.39
C TRP A 337 -30.47 10.30 -18.08
N ALA A 338 -29.66 9.28 -17.78
CA ALA A 338 -29.72 7.99 -18.46
C ALA A 338 -30.91 7.15 -17.98
N ARG A 339 -31.50 6.39 -18.90
CA ARG A 339 -32.61 5.48 -18.56
C ARG A 339 -32.16 4.06 -18.25
N GLU A 340 -31.03 3.66 -18.82
CA GLU A 340 -30.34 2.40 -18.61
C GLU A 340 -28.83 2.68 -18.67
N ARG A 341 -28.02 1.76 -18.14
CA ARG A 341 -26.55 1.84 -18.27
C ARG A 341 -26.16 1.43 -19.68
N HIS A 342 -25.50 2.33 -20.41
CA HIS A 342 -24.99 2.02 -21.75
C HIS A 342 -23.61 1.37 -21.63
N PRO A 343 -23.42 0.12 -22.09
CA PRO A 343 -22.10 -0.48 -22.16
C PRO A 343 -21.29 0.19 -23.28
N GLU A 344 -19.97 0.26 -23.10
CA GLU A 344 -19.07 0.72 -24.15
C GLU A 344 -19.21 -0.17 -25.40
N PRO A 345 -19.41 0.41 -26.59
CA PRO A 345 -19.38 -0.35 -27.84
C PRO A 345 -18.01 -1.01 -28.01
N MET A 346 -17.97 -2.31 -28.26
CA MET A 346 -16.72 -3.04 -28.48
C MET A 346 -16.77 -3.85 -29.77
N GLY A 347 -15.75 -3.66 -30.59
CA GLY A 347 -15.41 -4.58 -31.68
C GLY A 347 -14.69 -5.81 -31.15
N ARG A 348 -14.26 -6.69 -32.07
CA ARG A 348 -13.58 -7.94 -31.73
C ARG A 348 -12.15 -7.77 -31.20
N GLY A 349 -11.54 -6.59 -31.33
CA GLY A 349 -10.16 -6.35 -30.91
C GLY A 349 -9.18 -7.37 -31.51
N ALA A 350 -9.47 -7.91 -32.70
CA ALA A 350 -8.74 -9.05 -33.24
C ALA A 350 -7.29 -8.68 -33.54
N VAL A 351 -6.35 -9.56 -33.18
CA VAL A 351 -4.92 -9.38 -33.41
C VAL A 351 -4.31 -10.59 -34.08
N ALA A 352 -3.27 -10.36 -34.88
CA ALA A 352 -2.42 -11.37 -35.47
C ALA A 352 -1.01 -11.26 -34.89
N LEU A 353 -0.62 -12.26 -34.12
CA LEU A 353 0.57 -12.33 -33.28
C LEU A 353 1.58 -13.29 -33.93
N PRO A 354 2.60 -12.79 -34.65
CA PRO A 354 3.63 -13.65 -35.21
C PRO A 354 4.44 -14.29 -34.08
N LEU A 355 4.83 -15.55 -34.28
CA LEU A 355 5.66 -16.32 -33.35
C LEU A 355 7.07 -16.55 -33.94
N PRO A 356 8.09 -16.84 -33.10
CA PRO A 356 9.47 -17.03 -33.57
C PRO A 356 9.66 -18.18 -34.58
N ASP A 357 8.76 -19.14 -34.62
CA ASP A 357 8.79 -20.30 -35.52
C ASP A 357 8.17 -20.04 -36.89
N GLY A 358 7.65 -18.84 -37.14
CA GLY A 358 7.01 -18.44 -38.40
C GLY A 358 5.50 -18.59 -38.43
N THR A 359 4.91 -19.26 -37.43
CA THR A 359 3.45 -19.35 -37.30
C THR A 359 2.84 -18.04 -36.81
N VAL A 360 1.52 -17.87 -37.01
CA VAL A 360 0.78 -16.67 -36.61
C VAL A 360 -0.40 -17.08 -35.75
N ARG A 361 -0.39 -16.64 -34.49
CA ARG A 361 -1.53 -16.82 -33.60
C ARG A 361 -2.50 -15.66 -33.70
N LEU A 362 -3.77 -15.96 -33.91
CA LEU A 362 -4.86 -15.01 -33.90
C LEU A 362 -5.54 -15.06 -32.54
N SER A 363 -5.90 -13.89 -32.00
CA SER A 363 -6.67 -13.77 -30.75
C SER A 363 -7.72 -12.65 -30.90
N TRP A 364 -8.88 -12.79 -30.25
CA TRP A 364 -9.98 -11.83 -30.32
C TRP A 364 -10.91 -11.93 -29.10
N ARG A 365 -11.75 -10.90 -28.92
CA ARG A 365 -12.65 -10.79 -27.77
C ARG A 365 -13.87 -11.69 -27.93
N LEU A 366 -14.21 -12.38 -26.85
CA LEU A 366 -15.58 -12.80 -26.58
C LEU A 366 -16.31 -11.62 -25.94
N LEU A 367 -17.44 -11.23 -26.52
CA LEU A 367 -18.22 -10.10 -26.01
C LEU A 367 -19.34 -10.60 -25.11
N GLN A 368 -19.69 -9.84 -24.07
CA GLN A 368 -20.79 -10.18 -23.15
C GLN A 368 -22.13 -10.37 -23.87
N ALA A 369 -22.34 -9.66 -24.98
CA ALA A 369 -23.55 -9.76 -25.80
C ALA A 369 -23.57 -10.99 -26.74
N ASP A 370 -22.46 -11.72 -26.85
CA ASP A 370 -22.43 -12.93 -27.65
C ASP A 370 -23.27 -14.05 -27.00
N PRO A 371 -23.94 -14.91 -27.80
CA PRO A 371 -24.54 -16.13 -27.28
C PRO A 371 -23.52 -17.01 -26.57
N ALA A 372 -23.91 -17.66 -25.47
CA ALA A 372 -23.02 -18.52 -24.68
C ALA A 372 -22.39 -19.67 -25.50
N ASP A 373 -23.05 -20.12 -26.55
CA ASP A 373 -22.61 -21.17 -27.47
C ASP A 373 -22.04 -20.64 -28.81
N VAL A 374 -21.75 -19.33 -28.90
CA VAL A 374 -21.21 -18.70 -30.11
C VAL A 374 -19.96 -19.45 -30.61
N GLY A 375 -19.86 -19.63 -31.92
CA GLY A 375 -18.67 -20.14 -32.58
C GLY A 375 -18.07 -19.12 -33.54
N PHE A 376 -16.78 -19.25 -33.86
CA PHE A 376 -16.07 -18.32 -34.74
C PHE A 376 -15.50 -18.98 -35.99
N GLU A 377 -15.58 -18.26 -37.11
CA GLU A 377 -14.92 -18.58 -38.37
C GLU A 377 -13.74 -17.65 -38.60
N VAL A 378 -12.61 -18.23 -39.01
CA VAL A 378 -11.37 -17.53 -39.29
C VAL A 378 -11.14 -17.56 -40.80
N TRP A 379 -11.00 -16.38 -41.39
CA TRP A 379 -10.82 -16.20 -42.82
C TRP A 379 -9.47 -15.54 -43.09
N ARG A 380 -8.69 -16.10 -44.02
CA ARG A 380 -7.38 -15.59 -44.43
C ARG A 380 -7.39 -15.12 -45.88
N GLN A 381 -6.79 -13.97 -46.12
CA GLN A 381 -6.56 -13.45 -47.47
C GLN A 381 -5.06 -13.21 -47.70
N LEU A 382 -4.52 -13.75 -48.79
CA LEU A 382 -3.11 -13.58 -49.20
C LEU A 382 -3.04 -12.69 -50.45
N GLY A 383 -2.52 -11.47 -50.30
CA GLY A 383 -2.43 -10.51 -51.41
C GLY A 383 -3.80 -10.26 -52.08
N ALA A 384 -3.89 -10.46 -53.39
CA ALA A 384 -5.12 -10.29 -54.16
C ALA A 384 -5.97 -11.58 -54.29
N ALA A 385 -5.53 -12.70 -53.69
CA ALA A 385 -6.30 -13.94 -53.73
C ALA A 385 -7.65 -13.78 -52.98
N PRO A 386 -8.69 -14.57 -53.33
CA PRO A 386 -9.92 -14.62 -52.54
C PRO A 386 -9.64 -15.08 -51.10
N ALA A 387 -10.40 -14.55 -50.14
CA ALA A 387 -10.31 -15.00 -48.76
C ALA A 387 -10.77 -16.47 -48.63
N VAL A 388 -10.02 -17.28 -47.88
CA VAL A 388 -10.32 -18.68 -47.61
C VAL A 388 -10.59 -18.88 -46.12
N ARG A 389 -11.59 -19.69 -45.79
CA ARG A 389 -11.86 -20.09 -44.41
C ARG A 389 -10.81 -21.13 -43.97
N LEU A 390 -10.21 -20.94 -42.80
CA LEU A 390 -9.15 -21.79 -42.29
C LEU A 390 -9.68 -22.97 -41.44
N ASN A 391 -10.69 -22.74 -40.61
CA ASN A 391 -11.28 -23.75 -39.75
C ASN A 391 -12.50 -24.42 -40.39
N THR A 392 -12.61 -25.74 -40.34
CA THR A 392 -13.76 -26.49 -40.89
C THR A 392 -14.97 -26.50 -39.93
N THR A 393 -14.73 -26.39 -38.62
CA THR A 393 -15.74 -26.29 -37.58
C THR A 393 -15.61 -24.96 -36.84
N PRO A 394 -16.72 -24.29 -36.47
CA PRO A 394 -16.67 -23.08 -35.65
C PRO A 394 -15.84 -23.27 -34.38
N ILE A 395 -14.99 -22.29 -34.07
CA ILE A 395 -14.16 -22.31 -32.85
C ILE A 395 -15.04 -21.91 -31.67
N THR A 396 -15.20 -22.82 -30.71
CA THR A 396 -16.07 -22.62 -29.53
C THR A 396 -15.36 -22.83 -28.19
N ALA A 397 -14.17 -23.44 -28.18
CA ALA A 397 -13.43 -23.71 -26.95
C ALA A 397 -12.59 -22.51 -26.49
N THR A 398 -12.07 -21.74 -27.44
CA THR A 398 -11.22 -20.56 -27.20
C THR A 398 -11.68 -19.40 -28.06
N THR A 399 -11.02 -18.25 -27.93
CA THR A 399 -11.08 -17.15 -28.90
C THR A 399 -9.72 -16.92 -29.57
N GLU A 400 -9.08 -18.03 -29.94
CA GLU A 400 -7.81 -18.03 -30.66
C GLU A 400 -7.78 -19.01 -31.83
N PHE A 401 -6.84 -18.81 -32.76
CA PHE A 401 -6.54 -19.73 -33.84
C PHE A 401 -5.07 -19.64 -34.26
N LEU A 402 -4.39 -20.77 -34.45
CA LEU A 402 -3.02 -20.81 -34.98
C LEU A 402 -3.06 -21.05 -36.49
N ASP A 403 -2.51 -20.13 -37.27
CA ASP A 403 -2.26 -20.30 -38.70
C ASP A 403 -0.77 -20.55 -38.98
N ASP A 404 -0.51 -21.43 -39.95
CA ASP A 404 0.82 -21.71 -40.49
C ASP A 404 0.83 -21.27 -41.97
N PRO A 405 1.05 -19.97 -42.23
CA PRO A 405 1.06 -19.45 -43.59
C PRO A 405 2.31 -19.94 -44.35
N PRO A 406 2.24 -20.15 -45.68
CA PRO A 406 3.42 -20.53 -46.45
C PRO A 406 4.54 -19.49 -46.33
N ASP A 407 5.79 -19.92 -46.18
CA ASP A 407 6.97 -19.06 -45.95
C ASP A 407 7.09 -17.87 -46.93
N ASP A 408 6.79 -18.09 -48.22
CA ASP A 408 6.90 -17.08 -49.29
C ASP A 408 5.59 -16.31 -49.56
N ALA A 409 4.57 -16.45 -48.70
CA ALA A 409 3.29 -15.81 -48.88
C ALA A 409 3.34 -14.29 -48.58
N PRO A 410 2.56 -13.45 -49.30
CA PRO A 410 2.31 -12.08 -48.87
C PRO A 410 1.72 -12.06 -47.45
N ARG A 411 2.02 -11.01 -46.66
CA ARG A 411 1.47 -10.82 -45.31
C ARG A 411 -0.05 -11.08 -45.30
N PRO A 412 -0.52 -12.09 -44.56
CA PRO A 412 -1.95 -12.42 -44.53
C PRO A 412 -2.78 -11.31 -43.90
N ARG A 413 -4.00 -11.12 -44.40
CA ARG A 413 -5.07 -10.41 -43.69
C ARG A 413 -6.06 -11.42 -43.12
N TYR A 414 -6.44 -11.25 -41.87
CA TYR A 414 -7.39 -12.15 -41.21
C TYR A 414 -8.68 -11.44 -40.85
N ARG A 415 -9.80 -12.16 -40.98
CA ARG A 415 -11.10 -11.74 -40.47
C ARG A 415 -11.72 -12.81 -39.60
N ILE A 416 -12.25 -12.38 -38.46
CA ILE A 416 -12.95 -13.21 -37.49
C ILE A 416 -14.45 -12.93 -37.58
N ARG A 417 -15.24 -13.99 -37.77
CA ARG A 417 -16.69 -13.90 -37.97
C ARG A 417 -17.44 -14.80 -37.01
N PRO A 418 -18.45 -14.30 -36.28
CA PRO A 418 -19.37 -15.17 -35.56
C PRO A 418 -20.14 -16.07 -36.54
N SER A 419 -20.11 -17.39 -36.35
CA SER A 419 -20.62 -18.37 -37.31
C SER A 419 -22.14 -18.34 -37.51
N ALA A 420 -22.89 -17.78 -36.56
CA ALA A 420 -24.35 -17.62 -36.65
C ALA A 420 -24.79 -16.25 -37.20
N GLY A 421 -23.86 -15.37 -37.61
CA GLY A 421 -24.17 -14.03 -38.12
C GLY A 421 -24.65 -13.03 -37.06
N GLY A 422 -24.40 -13.30 -35.78
CA GLY A 422 -24.70 -12.39 -34.67
C GLY A 422 -23.44 -11.69 -34.15
N GLY A 423 -23.47 -10.37 -34.02
CA GLY A 423 -22.35 -9.56 -33.51
C GLY A 423 -21.36 -9.06 -34.58
N PRO A 424 -20.42 -8.17 -34.20
CA PRO A 424 -19.49 -7.57 -35.15
C PRO A 424 -18.45 -8.57 -35.67
N GLU A 425 -18.08 -8.45 -36.96
CA GLU A 425 -16.87 -9.05 -37.51
C GLU A 425 -15.64 -8.22 -37.08
N GLY A 426 -14.46 -8.84 -37.04
CA GLY A 426 -13.19 -8.14 -36.75
C GLY A 426 -12.12 -8.42 -37.79
N GLU A 427 -11.43 -7.39 -38.28
CA GLU A 427 -10.18 -7.55 -39.04
C GLU A 427 -9.00 -7.52 -38.06
N ALA A 428 -8.09 -8.49 -38.17
CA ALA A 428 -6.99 -8.62 -37.23
C ALA A 428 -5.89 -7.58 -37.48
N VAL A 429 -5.51 -6.84 -36.43
CA VAL A 429 -4.35 -5.95 -36.45
C VAL A 429 -3.09 -6.76 -36.23
N TRP A 430 -2.09 -6.60 -37.09
CA TRP A 430 -0.90 -7.41 -37.05
C TRP A 430 0.19 -6.79 -36.17
N ALA A 431 0.68 -7.56 -35.21
CA ALA A 431 1.75 -7.20 -34.28
C ALA A 431 3.15 -7.47 -34.84
N ASP A 432 4.13 -6.70 -34.38
CA ASP A 432 5.54 -6.98 -34.61
C ASP A 432 6.07 -7.93 -33.54
N LEU A 433 7.25 -8.52 -33.75
CA LEU A 433 7.91 -9.37 -32.76
C LEU A 433 9.05 -8.58 -32.09
N GLU A 434 8.98 -8.38 -30.78
CA GLU A 434 10.06 -7.84 -29.95
C GLU A 434 10.75 -8.98 -29.19
N GLY A 435 11.84 -9.50 -29.75
CA GLY A 435 12.48 -10.70 -29.24
C GLY A 435 11.59 -11.93 -29.48
N ASP A 436 10.94 -12.41 -28.42
CA ASP A 436 9.98 -13.52 -28.42
C ASP A 436 8.55 -13.07 -28.10
N THR A 437 8.31 -11.76 -27.95
CA THR A 437 7.05 -11.19 -27.48
C THR A 437 6.34 -10.42 -28.59
N PRO A 438 5.13 -10.83 -29.02
CA PRO A 438 4.31 -10.05 -29.93
C PRO A 438 3.95 -8.67 -29.35
N CYS A 439 3.99 -7.63 -30.18
CA CYS A 439 3.84 -6.26 -29.75
C CYS A 439 3.17 -5.38 -30.82
N LEU A 440 2.08 -4.69 -30.47
CA LEU A 440 1.54 -3.62 -31.29
C LEU A 440 2.31 -2.32 -31.02
N ARG A 441 2.68 -1.60 -32.08
CA ARG A 441 3.48 -0.36 -31.99
C ARG A 441 2.66 0.81 -32.49
N ILE A 442 2.43 1.77 -31.59
CA ILE A 442 1.72 3.01 -31.88
C ILE A 442 2.75 4.14 -31.91
N PRO A 443 3.14 4.64 -33.11
CA PRO A 443 4.11 5.71 -33.22
C PRO A 443 3.56 7.01 -32.61
N LEU A 444 4.40 7.71 -31.86
CA LEU A 444 4.11 9.05 -31.34
C LEU A 444 4.63 10.11 -32.32
N ASP A 445 4.11 11.33 -32.23
CA ASP A 445 4.42 12.41 -33.18
C ASP A 445 5.90 12.82 -33.16
N THR A 446 6.56 12.63 -32.01
CA THR A 446 7.91 13.07 -31.72
C THR A 446 8.76 11.88 -31.27
N PRO A 447 9.87 11.55 -31.97
CA PRO A 447 10.67 10.34 -31.71
C PRO A 447 11.30 10.22 -30.32
N THR A 448 11.37 11.32 -29.56
CA THR A 448 11.95 11.34 -28.21
C THR A 448 10.90 11.38 -27.11
N THR A 449 9.61 11.54 -27.45
CA THR A 449 8.54 11.62 -26.47
C THR A 449 8.44 10.32 -25.70
N ARG A 450 8.32 10.45 -24.38
CA ARG A 450 7.91 9.39 -23.46
C ARG A 450 6.72 9.92 -22.67
N PHE A 451 5.80 9.05 -22.28
CA PHE A 451 4.60 9.42 -21.55
C PHE A 451 4.58 8.78 -20.16
N GLN A 452 3.99 9.48 -19.20
CA GLN A 452 3.86 9.04 -17.82
C GLN A 452 2.63 8.15 -17.62
N LYS A 453 1.54 8.45 -18.34
CA LYS A 453 0.21 7.83 -18.16
C LYS A 453 -0.51 7.72 -19.49
N VAL A 454 -1.45 6.79 -19.57
CA VAL A 454 -2.35 6.59 -20.71
C VAL A 454 -3.77 6.34 -20.19
N ALA A 455 -4.77 6.97 -20.81
CA ALA A 455 -6.17 6.55 -20.75
C ALA A 455 -6.52 5.75 -22.01
N VAL A 456 -7.33 4.72 -21.84
CA VAL A 456 -7.78 3.82 -22.91
C VAL A 456 -9.30 3.91 -22.99
N ALA A 457 -9.81 4.30 -24.15
CA ALA A 457 -11.25 4.41 -24.43
C ALA A 457 -11.48 4.50 -25.96
N ASP A 458 -12.68 4.18 -26.43
CA ASP A 458 -13.06 4.39 -27.83
C ASP A 458 -13.46 5.87 -28.03
N LEU A 459 -12.63 6.67 -28.73
CA LEU A 459 -12.84 8.11 -28.87
C LEU A 459 -13.69 8.46 -30.09
N ASP A 460 -13.82 7.57 -31.07
CA ASP A 460 -14.50 7.83 -32.34
C ASP A 460 -15.73 6.94 -32.62
N GLY A 461 -15.95 5.92 -31.80
CA GLY A 461 -17.10 5.01 -31.80
C GLY A 461 -16.96 3.86 -32.78
N ASP A 462 -15.74 3.49 -33.18
CA ASP A 462 -15.49 2.40 -34.13
C ASP A 462 -15.34 1.01 -33.47
N GLY A 463 -15.37 0.96 -32.13
CA GLY A 463 -15.27 -0.25 -31.31
C GLY A 463 -13.82 -0.70 -31.05
N ALA A 464 -12.81 0.03 -31.52
CA ALA A 464 -11.42 -0.14 -31.12
C ALA A 464 -11.05 0.87 -30.01
N TYR A 465 -10.07 0.51 -29.18
CA TYR A 465 -9.56 1.46 -28.20
C TYR A 465 -8.55 2.41 -28.82
N ASP A 466 -8.68 3.68 -28.44
CA ASP A 466 -7.75 4.76 -28.67
C ASP A 466 -7.05 5.15 -27.37
N TYR A 467 -6.01 5.98 -27.49
CA TYR A 467 -5.05 6.22 -26.41
C TYR A 467 -4.85 7.72 -26.18
N VAL A 468 -5.15 8.19 -24.97
CA VAL A 468 -4.83 9.56 -24.54
C VAL A 468 -3.63 9.51 -23.63
N ILE A 469 -2.48 10.02 -24.06
CA ILE A 469 -1.23 9.98 -23.28
C ILE A 469 -0.96 11.31 -22.58
N LYS A 470 -0.40 11.24 -21.36
CA LYS A 470 0.13 12.40 -20.62
C LYS A 470 1.65 12.43 -20.69
N HIS A 471 2.23 13.49 -21.25
CA HIS A 471 3.68 13.59 -21.46
C HIS A 471 4.25 14.98 -21.10
N PRO A 472 5.55 15.07 -20.73
CA PRO A 472 6.57 14.00 -20.74
C PRO A 472 6.46 12.99 -19.57
N HIS A 473 7.24 11.90 -19.64
CA HIS A 473 7.42 10.93 -18.56
C HIS A 473 8.29 11.51 -17.42
N GLU A 474 7.72 12.46 -16.67
CA GLU A 474 8.35 13.09 -15.51
C GLU A 474 7.35 13.20 -14.36
N ASN A 475 7.83 13.21 -13.11
CA ASN A 475 6.99 13.35 -11.93
C ASN A 475 7.60 14.31 -10.91
N ILE A 476 7.06 15.53 -10.78
CA ILE A 476 7.41 16.44 -9.68
C ILE A 476 6.39 16.24 -8.56
N ASP A 477 6.84 15.86 -7.38
CA ASP A 477 5.97 15.72 -6.21
C ASP A 477 5.78 17.09 -5.51
N PRO A 478 4.57 17.42 -5.01
CA PRO A 478 4.34 18.70 -4.34
C PRO A 478 4.91 18.76 -2.91
N TRP A 479 5.42 17.67 -2.35
CA TRP A 479 6.14 17.68 -1.08
C TRP A 479 7.46 18.45 -1.19
N GLU A 480 7.76 19.35 -0.25
CA GLU A 480 8.90 20.28 -0.36
C GLU A 480 10.27 19.59 -0.55
N LYS A 481 10.41 18.35 -0.08
CA LYS A 481 11.64 17.55 -0.20
C LYS A 481 11.98 17.16 -1.65
N TYR A 482 10.97 16.97 -2.49
CA TYR A 482 11.12 16.48 -3.88
C TYR A 482 10.72 17.53 -4.92
N TRP A 483 10.23 18.67 -4.48
CA TRP A 483 9.71 19.70 -5.36
C TRP A 483 10.83 20.47 -6.08
N TYR A 484 10.59 20.78 -7.35
CA TYR A 484 11.36 21.74 -8.14
C TYR A 484 10.47 22.40 -9.19
N ARG A 485 10.90 23.55 -9.72
CA ARG A 485 10.15 24.28 -10.76
C ARG A 485 9.99 23.44 -12.01
N SER A 486 8.78 23.40 -12.58
CA SER A 486 8.53 22.74 -13.87
C SER A 486 9.36 23.37 -15.00
N PRO A 487 10.28 22.63 -15.65
CA PRO A 487 11.05 23.13 -16.79
C PRO A 487 10.24 23.27 -18.09
N ASP A 488 9.09 22.61 -18.23
CA ASP A 488 8.17 22.72 -19.38
C ASP A 488 6.70 22.52 -18.92
N THR A 489 5.73 22.68 -19.83
CA THR A 489 4.30 22.39 -19.59
C THR A 489 3.95 20.92 -19.85
N TYR A 490 2.83 20.45 -19.31
CA TYR A 490 2.27 19.13 -19.64
C TYR A 490 1.35 19.16 -20.84
N LYS A 491 1.33 18.05 -21.58
CA LYS A 491 0.50 17.87 -22.76
C LYS A 491 -0.32 16.58 -22.62
N LEU A 492 -1.54 16.62 -23.11
CA LEU A 492 -2.39 15.46 -23.36
C LEU A 492 -2.54 15.29 -24.87
N ASP A 493 -2.16 14.12 -25.39
CA ASP A 493 -2.30 13.80 -26.81
C ASP A 493 -3.23 12.61 -26.97
N ALA A 494 -4.20 12.72 -27.88
CA ALA A 494 -5.05 11.60 -28.27
C ALA A 494 -4.56 10.97 -29.57
N TYR A 495 -4.35 9.67 -29.56
CA TYR A 495 -3.94 8.86 -30.71
C TYR A 495 -4.99 7.81 -30.99
N ARG A 496 -5.33 7.62 -32.27
CA ARG A 496 -6.07 6.43 -32.69
C ARG A 496 -5.22 5.17 -32.52
N SER A 497 -5.89 4.02 -32.50
CA SER A 497 -5.23 2.69 -32.50
C SER A 497 -4.15 2.49 -33.56
N ASP A 498 -4.21 3.20 -34.69
CA ASP A 498 -3.23 3.15 -35.78
C ASP A 498 -2.04 4.14 -35.66
N GLY A 499 -2.00 4.94 -34.58
CA GLY A 499 -0.98 5.98 -34.36
C GLY A 499 -1.29 7.34 -34.99
N THR A 500 -2.48 7.52 -35.56
CA THR A 500 -2.93 8.85 -36.01
C THR A 500 -3.14 9.77 -34.81
N LEU A 501 -2.34 10.83 -34.70
CA LEU A 501 -2.59 11.91 -33.73
C LEU A 501 -3.90 12.62 -34.09
N LEU A 502 -4.87 12.57 -33.18
CA LEU A 502 -6.16 13.26 -33.30
C LEU A 502 -6.03 14.73 -32.90
N TRP A 503 -5.49 14.98 -31.70
CA TRP A 503 -5.31 16.32 -31.14
C TRP A 503 -4.29 16.32 -30.00
N ARG A 504 -3.82 17.53 -29.66
CA ARG A 504 -2.94 17.82 -28.52
C ARG A 504 -3.52 18.97 -27.71
N GLN A 505 -3.62 18.79 -26.39
CA GLN A 505 -3.93 19.84 -25.42
C GLN A 505 -2.70 20.16 -24.58
N ASP A 506 -2.16 21.37 -24.73
CA ASP A 506 -1.13 21.89 -23.83
C ASP A 506 -1.80 22.52 -22.61
N LEU A 507 -1.53 21.97 -21.42
CA LEU A 507 -2.16 22.39 -20.17
C LEU A 507 -1.61 23.73 -19.63
N GLY A 508 -0.59 24.30 -20.28
CA GLY A 508 -0.04 25.59 -19.96
C GLY A 508 0.68 25.63 -18.60
N TRP A 509 0.89 26.84 -18.08
CA TRP A 509 1.67 27.07 -16.86
C TRP A 509 0.85 27.11 -15.57
N ALA A 510 -0.47 27.04 -15.69
CA ALA A 510 -1.37 26.90 -14.55
C ALA A 510 -1.42 25.47 -13.98
N ILE A 511 -0.76 24.51 -14.67
CA ILE A 511 -0.64 23.12 -14.27
C ILE A 511 0.85 22.74 -14.23
N GLU A 512 1.34 22.36 -13.05
CA GLU A 512 2.69 21.83 -12.90
C GLU A 512 2.82 20.40 -13.42
N ARG A 513 4.05 20.02 -13.76
CA ARG A 513 4.35 18.66 -14.20
C ARG A 513 4.46 17.72 -13.01
N GLY A 514 3.45 16.92 -12.74
CA GLY A 514 3.52 15.78 -11.82
C GLY A 514 2.21 15.01 -11.78
N ILE A 515 2.22 13.86 -11.11
CA ILE A 515 1.07 12.95 -11.09
C ILE A 515 -0.16 13.56 -10.38
N TRP A 516 0.06 14.49 -9.44
CA TRP A 516 -0.97 15.04 -8.54
C TRP A 516 -1.66 16.33 -9.01
N TYR A 517 -1.08 17.04 -9.99
CA TYR A 517 -1.54 18.40 -10.34
C TYR A 517 -2.72 18.40 -11.29
N SER A 518 -2.70 17.53 -12.29
CA SER A 518 -3.77 17.39 -13.30
C SER A 518 -4.13 15.93 -13.53
N PRO A 519 -5.09 15.40 -12.75
CA PRO A 519 -5.72 14.13 -13.10
C PRO A 519 -6.55 14.28 -14.37
N TYR A 520 -6.68 13.21 -15.13
CA TYR A 520 -7.55 13.11 -16.30
C TYR A 520 -8.05 11.66 -16.44
N LEU A 521 -9.15 11.49 -17.17
CA LEU A 521 -9.65 10.20 -17.61
C LEU A 521 -10.37 10.33 -18.96
N ALA A 522 -10.62 9.20 -19.61
CA ALA A 522 -11.43 9.11 -20.82
C ALA A 522 -12.61 8.16 -20.56
N TRP A 523 -13.84 8.61 -20.84
CA TRP A 523 -15.07 7.88 -20.60
C TRP A 523 -16.22 8.43 -21.45
N ASP A 524 -17.16 7.59 -21.89
CA ASP A 524 -18.41 8.03 -22.55
C ASP A 524 -19.35 8.63 -21.50
N LEU A 525 -19.26 9.95 -21.31
CA LEU A 525 -20.04 10.72 -20.34
C LEU A 525 -21.43 11.11 -20.90
N THR A 526 -21.62 10.99 -22.23
CA THR A 526 -22.88 11.36 -22.91
C THR A 526 -23.76 10.16 -23.28
N GLY A 527 -23.21 8.94 -23.19
CA GLY A 527 -23.83 7.68 -23.61
C GLY A 527 -24.04 7.57 -25.11
N ASP A 528 -23.29 8.32 -25.93
CA ASP A 528 -23.44 8.31 -27.39
C ASP A 528 -22.58 7.24 -28.09
N GLY A 529 -21.83 6.47 -27.31
CA GLY A 529 -20.92 5.43 -27.78
C GLY A 529 -19.50 5.93 -28.06
N ARG A 530 -19.17 7.18 -27.72
CA ARG A 530 -17.84 7.76 -27.85
C ARG A 530 -17.38 8.36 -26.53
N ALA A 531 -16.13 8.14 -26.18
CA ALA A 531 -15.57 8.69 -24.96
C ALA A 531 -15.22 10.18 -25.09
N GLU A 532 -15.54 10.96 -24.07
CA GLU A 532 -14.97 12.27 -23.82
C GLU A 532 -13.70 12.17 -22.97
N VAL A 533 -12.88 13.23 -23.00
CA VAL A 533 -11.72 13.38 -22.11
C VAL A 533 -11.97 14.50 -21.13
N ALA A 534 -11.93 14.18 -19.83
CA ALA A 534 -12.08 15.16 -18.76
C ALA A 534 -10.73 15.36 -18.04
N ALA A 535 -10.30 16.61 -17.88
CA ALA A 535 -9.03 16.93 -17.21
C ALA A 535 -9.13 18.20 -16.37
N LYS A 536 -8.33 18.25 -15.31
CA LYS A 536 -8.13 19.50 -14.55
C LYS A 536 -7.25 20.46 -15.36
N VAL A 537 -7.72 21.68 -15.57
CA VAL A 537 -7.01 22.73 -16.32
C VAL A 537 -7.00 24.05 -15.55
N GLY A 538 -6.17 25.00 -15.99
CA GLY A 538 -6.14 26.36 -15.45
C GLY A 538 -5.84 27.40 -16.53
N THR A 539 -5.83 28.68 -16.16
CA THR A 539 -5.69 29.79 -17.12
C THR A 539 -4.41 30.59 -16.93
N GLY A 540 -3.73 30.91 -18.04
CA GLY A 540 -2.57 31.81 -18.06
C GLY A 540 -1.33 31.22 -17.40
N ASP A 541 -0.50 32.10 -16.82
CA ASP A 541 0.68 31.74 -16.02
C ASP A 541 0.57 32.34 -14.62
N PRO A 542 -0.14 31.66 -13.69
CA PRO A 542 -0.36 32.14 -12.33
C PRO A 542 0.80 31.81 -11.38
N ARG A 543 1.92 31.25 -11.87
CA ARG A 543 3.01 30.74 -11.02
C ARG A 543 3.61 31.83 -10.12
N ASP A 544 4.00 31.40 -8.93
CA ASP A 544 4.85 32.14 -8.01
C ASP A 544 6.28 32.24 -8.54
N PRO A 545 7.13 33.13 -7.97
CA PRO A 545 8.52 33.27 -8.39
C PRO A 545 9.33 31.96 -8.32
N ASP A 546 8.97 31.05 -7.41
CA ASP A 546 9.58 29.73 -7.28
C ASP A 546 9.02 28.73 -8.33
N GLY A 547 7.83 28.97 -8.86
CA GLY A 547 7.18 28.16 -9.90
C GLY A 547 5.97 27.37 -9.43
N ARG A 548 5.59 27.46 -8.14
CA ARG A 548 4.35 26.87 -7.61
C ARG A 548 3.13 27.63 -8.10
N VAL A 549 1.99 26.96 -8.24
CA VAL A 549 0.70 27.56 -8.56
C VAL A 549 -0.19 27.55 -7.31
N THR A 550 -0.11 28.63 -6.55
CA THR A 550 -0.91 28.82 -5.32
C THR A 550 -2.18 29.65 -5.53
N ARG A 551 -2.37 30.22 -6.73
CA ARG A 551 -3.48 31.09 -7.11
C ARG A 551 -3.94 30.82 -8.55
N GLY A 552 -4.98 31.53 -8.98
CA GLY A 552 -5.53 31.44 -10.33
C GLY A 552 -6.66 30.43 -10.44
N ASP A 553 -7.50 30.63 -11.45
CA ASP A 553 -8.71 29.85 -11.66
C ASP A 553 -8.40 28.44 -12.15
N GLU A 554 -9.11 27.46 -11.58
CA GLU A 554 -8.97 26.04 -11.89
C GLU A 554 -10.33 25.46 -12.28
N PHE A 555 -10.33 24.63 -13.31
CA PHE A 555 -11.53 24.05 -13.88
C PHE A 555 -11.33 22.56 -14.12
N VAL A 556 -12.43 21.83 -14.20
CA VAL A 556 -12.46 20.67 -15.10
C VAL A 556 -12.90 21.14 -16.48
N ALA A 557 -12.19 20.72 -17.52
CA ALA A 557 -12.64 20.82 -18.91
C ALA A 557 -12.98 19.42 -19.42
N VAL A 558 -14.07 19.33 -20.19
CA VAL A 558 -14.47 18.11 -20.89
C VAL A 558 -14.37 18.38 -22.38
N TRP A 559 -13.57 17.56 -23.07
CA TRP A 559 -13.36 17.63 -24.51
C TRP A 559 -14.00 16.44 -25.21
N ASP A 560 -14.53 16.68 -26.42
CA ASP A 560 -14.89 15.63 -27.36
C ASP A 560 -13.64 14.78 -27.65
N GLY A 561 -13.72 13.47 -27.42
CA GLY A 561 -12.55 12.60 -27.49
C GLY A 561 -11.93 12.50 -28.87
N ARG A 562 -12.74 12.64 -29.94
CA ARG A 562 -12.24 12.57 -31.32
C ARG A 562 -11.55 13.85 -31.78
N THR A 563 -12.06 15.00 -31.37
CA THR A 563 -11.67 16.31 -31.94
C THR A 563 -10.89 17.19 -30.96
N GLY A 564 -10.95 16.92 -29.67
CA GLY A 564 -10.36 17.75 -28.62
C GLY A 564 -11.11 19.07 -28.41
N GLN A 565 -12.27 19.26 -29.03
CA GLN A 565 -13.07 20.47 -28.84
C GLN A 565 -13.72 20.48 -27.45
N GLU A 566 -13.64 21.60 -26.73
CA GLU A 566 -14.29 21.73 -25.41
C GLU A 566 -15.81 21.72 -25.54
N ILE A 567 -16.44 20.80 -24.81
CA ILE A 567 -17.89 20.63 -24.70
C ILE A 567 -18.40 21.45 -23.52
N ALA A 568 -17.77 21.30 -22.36
CA ALA A 568 -18.19 21.91 -21.11
C ALA A 568 -17.02 22.14 -20.16
N ARG A 569 -17.21 23.05 -19.20
CA ARG A 569 -16.31 23.24 -18.06
C ARG A 569 -17.08 23.59 -16.79
N ALA A 570 -16.49 23.27 -15.65
CA ALA A 570 -16.98 23.65 -14.32
C ALA A 570 -15.80 23.96 -13.38
N PRO A 571 -16.01 24.74 -12.30
CA PRO A 571 -14.97 25.02 -11.32
C PRO A 571 -14.44 23.74 -10.65
N TRP A 572 -13.12 23.65 -10.50
CA TRP A 572 -12.47 22.62 -9.68
C TRP A 572 -12.70 22.92 -8.18
N PRO A 573 -12.73 21.91 -7.28
CA PRO A 573 -12.72 22.15 -5.83
C PRO A 573 -11.66 23.18 -5.39
N GLY A 574 -12.04 24.12 -4.51
CA GLY A 574 -11.22 25.26 -4.09
C GLY A 574 -9.96 24.90 -3.28
N ARG A 575 -9.05 25.85 -3.08
CA ARG A 575 -7.79 25.66 -2.31
C ARG A 575 -7.94 26.02 -0.83
N GLU A 576 -9.04 26.65 -0.47
CA GLU A 576 -9.29 27.19 0.86
C GLU A 576 -9.27 26.06 1.89
N GLY A 577 -8.71 26.32 3.08
CA GLY A 577 -8.75 25.39 4.22
C GLY A 577 -7.87 24.14 4.12
N PHE A 578 -6.89 24.07 3.21
CA PHE A 578 -5.81 23.08 3.23
C PHE A 578 -4.57 23.57 3.99
N GLU A 579 -3.80 22.66 4.58
CA GLU A 579 -2.71 23.05 5.49
C GLU A 579 -1.44 23.55 4.82
N SER A 580 -1.11 23.03 3.65
CA SER A 580 0.08 23.38 2.90
C SER A 580 -0.10 23.22 1.40
N TYR A 581 0.86 23.73 0.63
CA TYR A 581 0.92 23.52 -0.83
C TYR A 581 0.89 22.04 -1.20
N ASN A 582 1.56 21.18 -0.43
CA ASN A 582 1.56 19.74 -0.65
C ASN A 582 0.13 19.17 -0.61
N LEU A 583 -0.61 19.50 0.44
CA LEU A 583 -1.94 18.94 0.69
C LEU A 583 -3.01 19.49 -0.27
N THR A 584 -2.95 20.77 -0.63
CA THR A 584 -3.86 21.35 -1.63
C THR A 584 -3.58 20.89 -3.07
N SER A 585 -2.39 20.36 -3.33
CA SER A 585 -1.96 19.94 -4.68
C SER A 585 -2.21 18.45 -4.96
N ARG A 586 -2.93 17.74 -4.08
CA ARG A 586 -3.38 16.36 -4.31
C ARG A 586 -4.74 16.41 -4.97
N ASN A 587 -4.81 16.12 -6.27
CA ASN A 587 -6.05 16.16 -7.05
C ASN A 587 -6.31 14.80 -7.69
N GLN A 588 -7.57 14.38 -7.73
CA GLN A 588 -8.00 13.14 -8.39
C GLN A 588 -9.28 13.36 -9.20
N ILE A 589 -9.55 12.45 -10.12
CA ILE A 589 -10.78 12.43 -10.92
C ILE A 589 -11.24 10.97 -11.07
N ALA A 590 -12.54 10.72 -10.97
CA ALA A 590 -13.12 9.38 -11.12
C ALA A 590 -14.48 9.45 -11.82
N VAL A 591 -15.00 8.29 -12.22
CA VAL A 591 -16.37 8.12 -12.74
C VAL A 591 -17.12 7.18 -11.81
N ALA A 592 -18.41 7.45 -11.62
CA ALA A 592 -19.32 6.60 -10.84
C ALA A 592 -20.72 6.61 -11.47
N TYR A 593 -21.42 5.49 -11.41
CA TYR A 593 -22.83 5.37 -11.77
C TYR A 593 -23.71 5.59 -10.53
N LEU A 594 -23.79 6.84 -10.06
CA LEU A 594 -24.47 7.22 -8.81
C LEU A 594 -26.00 6.97 -8.82
N ASP A 595 -26.60 6.76 -9.98
CA ASP A 595 -28.00 6.34 -10.14
C ASP A 595 -28.13 4.95 -10.80
N GLY A 596 -27.01 4.22 -10.84
CA GLY A 596 -26.82 2.92 -11.50
C GLY A 596 -26.69 2.97 -13.03
N ARG A 597 -26.83 4.15 -13.66
CA ARG A 597 -27.08 4.24 -15.13
C ARG A 597 -26.33 5.37 -15.83
N THR A 598 -26.28 6.54 -15.22
CA THR A 598 -25.66 7.76 -15.71
C THR A 598 -24.19 7.81 -15.28
N PRO A 599 -23.23 7.94 -16.22
CA PRO A 599 -21.84 8.15 -15.86
C PRO A 599 -21.64 9.56 -15.28
N CYS A 600 -21.33 9.64 -13.99
CA CYS A 600 -21.09 10.88 -13.26
C CYS A 600 -19.60 11.10 -13.04
N LEU A 601 -19.15 12.35 -13.23
CA LEU A 601 -17.78 12.77 -13.03
C LEU A 601 -17.56 13.24 -11.59
N LEU A 602 -16.55 12.69 -10.92
CA LEU A 602 -16.15 13.05 -9.57
C LEU A 602 -14.84 13.84 -9.61
N LEU A 603 -14.84 15.06 -9.06
CA LEU A 603 -13.65 15.91 -8.96
C LEU A 603 -13.20 15.98 -7.51
N LEU A 604 -11.93 15.66 -7.24
CA LEU A 604 -11.44 15.51 -5.88
C LEU A 604 -10.22 16.38 -5.61
N ARG A 605 -10.16 16.95 -4.40
CA ARG A 605 -8.96 17.60 -3.86
C ARG A 605 -8.71 17.14 -2.42
N GLY A 606 -7.47 16.78 -2.14
CA GLY A 606 -7.03 16.28 -0.84
C GLY A 606 -6.85 14.75 -0.80
N THR A 607 -6.02 14.30 0.15
CA THR A 607 -5.73 12.88 0.42
C THR A 607 -5.41 12.69 1.90
N TYR A 608 -4.39 13.40 2.41
CA TYR A 608 -3.81 13.16 3.75
C TYR A 608 -4.48 13.90 4.91
N SER A 609 -5.36 14.87 4.65
CA SER A 609 -6.03 15.66 5.68
C SER A 609 -7.49 15.94 5.30
N ARG A 610 -7.80 17.18 4.90
CA ARG A 610 -9.08 17.53 4.30
C ARG A 610 -9.20 16.85 2.94
N MET A 611 -10.41 16.44 2.58
CA MET A 611 -10.73 15.86 1.29
C MET A 611 -12.11 16.36 0.85
N VAL A 612 -12.17 16.90 -0.36
CA VAL A 612 -13.37 17.50 -0.96
C VAL A 612 -13.69 16.75 -2.25
N VAL A 613 -14.97 16.46 -2.47
CA VAL A 613 -15.47 15.82 -3.70
C VAL A 613 -16.63 16.62 -4.27
N HIS A 614 -16.59 16.92 -5.57
CA HIS A 614 -17.73 17.45 -6.31
C HIS A 614 -18.18 16.43 -7.35
N ALA A 615 -19.45 16.04 -7.32
CA ALA A 615 -20.05 15.19 -8.33
C ALA A 615 -20.80 16.01 -9.39
N TYR A 616 -20.61 15.66 -10.66
CA TYR A 616 -21.26 16.28 -11.80
C TYR A 616 -21.79 15.23 -12.77
N GLN A 617 -22.89 15.54 -13.47
CA GLN A 617 -23.24 14.86 -14.71
C GLN A 617 -22.97 15.77 -15.91
N LEU A 618 -22.56 15.20 -17.05
CA LEU A 618 -22.55 15.93 -18.31
C LEU A 618 -23.91 15.73 -19.00
N HIS A 619 -24.69 16.81 -19.13
CA HIS A 619 -25.99 16.75 -19.77
C HIS A 619 -26.19 17.94 -20.70
N ARG A 620 -26.51 17.66 -21.97
CA ARG A 620 -26.79 18.68 -23.00
C ARG A 620 -25.68 19.75 -23.10
N GLY A 621 -24.42 19.31 -23.09
CA GLY A 621 -23.25 20.18 -23.21
C GLY A 621 -22.96 21.04 -21.97
N ARG A 622 -23.45 20.64 -20.79
CA ARG A 622 -23.18 21.34 -19.52
C ARG A 622 -22.87 20.35 -18.41
N LEU A 623 -21.97 20.75 -17.51
CA LEU A 623 -21.72 20.04 -16.27
C LEU A 623 -22.70 20.54 -15.21
N GLU A 624 -23.58 19.65 -14.76
CA GLU A 624 -24.60 19.92 -13.73
C GLU A 624 -24.14 19.30 -12.41
N LYS A 625 -23.94 20.13 -11.37
CA LYS A 625 -23.49 19.66 -10.05
C LYS A 625 -24.60 18.87 -9.37
N LEU A 626 -24.28 17.67 -8.91
CA LEU A 626 -25.21 16.75 -8.24
C LEU A 626 -25.13 16.93 -6.72
N TRP A 627 -23.93 16.79 -6.17
CA TRP A 627 -23.66 16.97 -4.74
C TRP A 627 -22.20 17.38 -4.49
N GLU A 628 -21.91 17.76 -3.26
CA GLU A 628 -20.55 17.95 -2.75
C GLU A 628 -20.36 17.25 -1.40
N TYR A 629 -19.13 16.81 -1.17
CA TYR A 629 -18.66 16.28 0.10
C TYR A 629 -17.46 17.09 0.57
N ASP A 630 -17.40 17.33 1.88
CA ASP A 630 -16.27 17.95 2.56
C ASP A 630 -16.17 17.38 3.98
N ASN A 631 -15.01 16.84 4.34
CA ASN A 631 -14.78 16.31 5.68
C ASN A 631 -14.46 17.39 6.73
N ALA A 632 -14.41 18.67 6.37
CA ALA A 632 -14.05 19.76 7.28
C ALA A 632 -14.91 19.80 8.55
N ASP A 633 -16.22 19.56 8.40
CA ASP A 633 -17.19 19.56 9.51
C ASP A 633 -17.49 18.14 10.03
N LEU A 634 -16.81 17.12 9.50
CA LEU A 634 -16.94 15.74 9.97
C LEU A 634 -15.99 15.45 11.13
N GLY A 635 -16.23 14.33 11.82
CA GLY A 635 -15.38 13.94 12.94
C GLY A 635 -13.96 13.58 12.51
N ALA A 636 -13.02 13.59 13.46
CA ALA A 636 -11.60 13.33 13.20
C ALA A 636 -11.32 12.00 12.47
N ALA A 637 -12.20 11.00 12.62
CA ALA A 637 -12.13 9.72 11.92
C ALA A 637 -12.31 9.81 10.40
N TYR A 638 -12.81 10.92 9.86
CA TYR A 638 -12.94 11.16 8.42
C TYR A 638 -11.77 11.97 7.83
N TRP A 639 -10.88 12.49 8.69
CA TRP A 639 -9.71 13.24 8.26
C TRP A 639 -8.56 12.31 7.90
N GLY A 640 -7.91 12.58 6.77
CA GLY A 640 -6.73 11.85 6.30
C GLY A 640 -6.99 10.39 5.96
N GLN A 641 -8.20 10.05 5.51
CA GLN A 641 -8.57 8.70 5.09
C GLN A 641 -8.32 8.44 3.60
N GLY A 642 -8.03 9.49 2.83
CA GLY A 642 -7.93 9.41 1.37
C GLY A 642 -6.76 8.54 0.93
N ALA A 643 -6.90 7.82 -0.18
CA ALA A 643 -5.85 7.05 -0.83
C ALA A 643 -5.29 7.80 -2.06
N HIS A 644 -4.30 7.19 -2.70
CA HIS A 644 -3.70 7.66 -3.95
C HIS A 644 -4.46 7.32 -5.23
N MET A 645 -5.68 6.80 -5.06
CA MET A 645 -6.67 6.55 -6.09
C MET A 645 -8.07 6.70 -5.50
N THR A 646 -9.09 6.80 -6.36
CA THR A 646 -10.50 6.76 -5.99
C THR A 646 -11.17 5.73 -6.89
N LEU A 647 -11.98 4.85 -6.32
CA LEU A 647 -12.80 3.89 -7.05
C LEU A 647 -14.28 4.16 -6.80
N ALA A 648 -15.13 3.62 -7.66
CA ALA A 648 -16.55 3.58 -7.44
C ALA A 648 -17.09 2.19 -7.79
N ALA A 649 -18.04 1.70 -7.00
CA ALA A 649 -18.69 0.42 -7.19
C ALA A 649 -19.91 0.32 -6.28
N ASP A 650 -20.92 -0.44 -6.72
CA ASP A 650 -22.01 -0.91 -5.87
C ASP A 650 -21.48 -1.90 -4.82
N VAL A 651 -21.28 -1.43 -3.59
CA VAL A 651 -20.79 -2.23 -2.46
C VAL A 651 -21.89 -2.62 -1.49
N ASP A 652 -23.08 -1.99 -1.56
CA ASP A 652 -24.21 -2.29 -0.68
C ASP A 652 -25.36 -3.06 -1.35
N GLY A 653 -25.31 -3.25 -2.66
CA GLY A 653 -26.19 -4.08 -3.49
C GLY A 653 -27.48 -3.39 -3.91
N ASP A 654 -27.55 -2.07 -3.91
CA ASP A 654 -28.73 -1.31 -4.34
C ASP A 654 -28.76 -0.97 -5.85
N GLY A 655 -27.68 -1.31 -6.56
CA GLY A 655 -27.50 -1.07 -7.99
C GLY A 655 -26.88 0.29 -8.33
N ARG A 656 -26.41 1.05 -7.36
CA ARG A 656 -25.76 2.36 -7.51
C ARG A 656 -24.32 2.27 -7.03
N ASP A 657 -23.44 3.10 -7.61
CA ASP A 657 -22.04 3.09 -7.20
C ASP A 657 -21.79 3.99 -5.98
N GLU A 658 -21.24 3.42 -4.91
CA GLU A 658 -20.59 4.15 -3.82
C GLU A 658 -19.22 4.69 -4.27
N VAL A 659 -18.71 5.70 -3.56
CA VAL A 659 -17.40 6.31 -3.86
C VAL A 659 -16.38 5.96 -2.78
N LEU A 660 -15.38 5.15 -3.15
CA LEU A 660 -14.30 4.71 -2.28
C LEU A 660 -13.13 5.69 -2.35
N LEU A 661 -12.97 6.51 -1.32
CA LEU A 661 -11.91 7.51 -1.23
C LEU A 661 -10.59 6.95 -0.68
N GLY A 662 -10.61 5.72 -0.15
CA GLY A 662 -9.56 5.13 0.69
C GLY A 662 -10.21 4.45 1.89
N ASN A 663 -9.87 4.85 3.11
CA ASN A 663 -10.51 4.37 4.35
C ASN A 663 -11.86 5.02 4.67
N ALA A 664 -12.37 5.88 3.79
CA ALA A 664 -13.71 6.47 3.86
C ALA A 664 -14.47 6.17 2.57
N VAL A 665 -15.73 5.78 2.70
CA VAL A 665 -16.64 5.48 1.59
C VAL A 665 -17.84 6.41 1.67
N LEU A 666 -18.16 7.04 0.55
CA LEU A 666 -19.38 7.84 0.39
C LEU A 666 -20.45 7.01 -0.30
N ASP A 667 -21.68 7.21 0.11
CA ASP A 667 -22.87 6.68 -0.53
C ASP A 667 -23.13 7.38 -1.88
N ASP A 668 -24.07 6.88 -2.68
CA ASP A 668 -24.45 7.37 -4.02
C ASP A 668 -24.81 8.87 -4.06
N HIS A 669 -25.32 9.36 -2.94
CA HIS A 669 -25.72 10.74 -2.70
C HIS A 669 -24.61 11.61 -2.09
N GLY A 670 -23.38 11.09 -1.94
CA GLY A 670 -22.22 11.83 -1.45
C GLY A 670 -22.15 12.01 0.08
N GLY A 671 -23.13 11.48 0.82
CA GLY A 671 -23.06 11.36 2.26
C GLY A 671 -22.10 10.24 2.68
N PRO A 672 -21.43 10.29 3.85
CA PRO A 672 -20.56 9.21 4.26
C PRO A 672 -21.33 7.94 4.59
N LEU A 673 -20.99 6.84 3.92
CA LEU A 673 -21.51 5.50 4.23
C LEU A 673 -20.81 4.94 5.47
N TRP A 674 -19.47 4.89 5.44
CA TRP A 674 -18.65 4.49 6.59
C TRP A 674 -17.20 5.02 6.48
N THR A 675 -16.45 4.96 7.59
CA THR A 675 -15.00 5.16 7.63
C THR A 675 -14.38 4.18 8.63
N THR A 676 -13.18 3.67 8.35
CA THR A 676 -12.42 2.86 9.33
C THR A 676 -11.71 3.72 10.37
N GLY A 677 -11.47 5.01 10.07
CA GLY A 677 -10.70 5.92 10.91
C GLY A 677 -9.20 5.61 11.02
N ARG A 678 -8.67 4.71 10.18
CA ARG A 678 -7.27 4.22 10.27
C ARG A 678 -6.24 5.12 9.60
N GLY A 679 -6.68 6.14 8.86
CA GLY A 679 -5.80 7.09 8.18
C GLY A 679 -5.49 6.71 6.74
N HIS A 680 -4.43 7.31 6.20
CA HIS A 680 -4.11 7.25 4.77
C HIS A 680 -3.52 5.88 4.40
N PRO A 681 -4.13 5.16 3.43
CA PRO A 681 -3.50 4.03 2.78
C PRO A 681 -2.76 4.47 1.50
N ASP A 682 -1.57 3.90 1.29
CA ASP A 682 -0.76 4.12 0.09
C ASP A 682 -1.46 3.46 -1.14
N ALA A 683 -2.16 2.34 -0.90
CA ALA A 683 -3.00 1.63 -1.87
C ALA A 683 -4.18 0.89 -1.21
N PHE A 684 -5.22 0.60 -2.00
CA PHE A 684 -6.32 -0.26 -1.60
C PHE A 684 -6.89 -1.02 -2.80
N TYR A 685 -7.35 -2.25 -2.57
CA TYR A 685 -7.86 -3.14 -3.62
C TYR A 685 -9.28 -3.56 -3.26
N LEU A 686 -10.26 -3.17 -4.10
CA LEU A 686 -11.62 -3.66 -4.02
C LEU A 686 -11.75 -4.89 -4.92
N ALA A 687 -12.15 -6.04 -4.38
CA ALA A 687 -12.37 -7.27 -5.15
C ALA A 687 -13.21 -8.26 -4.34
N ASP A 688 -13.61 -9.37 -4.96
CA ASP A 688 -14.01 -10.60 -4.27
C ASP A 688 -12.72 -11.32 -3.80
N ILE A 689 -12.23 -10.92 -2.61
CA ILE A 689 -10.92 -11.34 -2.08
C ILE A 689 -11.05 -12.67 -1.36
N ILE A 690 -12.13 -12.84 -0.60
CA ILE A 690 -12.41 -13.97 0.27
C ILE A 690 -13.63 -14.72 -0.30
N PRO A 691 -13.44 -15.73 -1.17
CA PRO A 691 -14.53 -16.33 -1.95
C PRO A 691 -15.67 -16.96 -1.15
N ASP A 692 -15.43 -17.32 0.12
CA ASP A 692 -16.43 -17.86 1.04
C ASP A 692 -17.10 -16.79 1.93
N HIS A 693 -16.74 -15.52 1.74
CA HIS A 693 -17.38 -14.36 2.33
C HIS A 693 -18.29 -13.67 1.28
N PRO A 694 -19.60 -13.54 1.50
CA PRO A 694 -20.48 -12.91 0.53
C PRO A 694 -20.22 -11.39 0.39
N GLY A 695 -20.03 -10.93 -0.85
CA GLY A 695 -19.87 -9.51 -1.17
C GLY A 695 -18.45 -9.20 -1.66
N LEU A 696 -18.11 -7.92 -1.70
CA LEU A 696 -16.76 -7.47 -1.99
C LEU A 696 -16.02 -7.11 -0.70
N GLU A 697 -14.70 -7.22 -0.74
CA GLU A 697 -13.80 -6.79 0.31
C GLU A 697 -12.83 -5.72 -0.18
N ILE A 698 -12.27 -4.98 0.77
CA ILE A 698 -11.21 -4.01 0.52
C ILE A 698 -9.96 -4.42 1.29
N ALA A 699 -8.87 -4.73 0.58
CA ALA A 699 -7.53 -4.88 1.16
C ALA A 699 -6.81 -3.53 1.19
N TYR A 700 -6.27 -3.16 2.35
CA TYR A 700 -5.54 -1.90 2.57
C TYR A 700 -4.06 -2.12 2.84
N VAL A 701 -3.24 -1.24 2.23
CA VAL A 701 -1.82 -1.07 2.52
C VAL A 701 -1.63 0.28 3.21
N MET A 702 -1.39 0.28 4.52
CA MET A 702 -1.41 1.49 5.35
C MET A 702 -0.07 2.22 5.35
N GLU A 703 -0.05 3.45 4.82
CA GLU A 703 1.13 4.31 4.82
C GLU A 703 1.42 4.85 6.23
N VAL A 704 0.39 5.27 6.95
CA VAL A 704 0.58 5.82 8.30
C VAL A 704 0.92 4.72 9.31
N ARG A 705 1.79 5.05 10.27
CA ARG A 705 2.17 4.16 11.37
C ARG A 705 0.96 3.50 12.03
N GLN A 706 0.95 2.17 12.08
CA GLN A 706 -0.11 1.39 12.72
C GLN A 706 0.42 0.64 13.95
N PRO A 707 -0.26 0.65 15.10
CA PRO A 707 0.03 -0.29 16.18
C PRO A 707 -0.36 -1.73 15.82
N SER A 708 -1.37 -1.89 14.95
CA SER A 708 -1.75 -3.13 14.26
C SER A 708 -2.59 -2.79 13.03
N GLY A 709 -2.54 -3.63 12.00
CA GLY A 709 -3.30 -3.48 10.76
C GLY A 709 -2.60 -2.63 9.71
N GLY A 710 -1.25 -2.65 9.69
CA GLY A 710 -0.48 -2.12 8.56
C GLY A 710 -0.90 -2.72 7.21
N LEU A 711 -1.36 -3.97 7.26
CA LEU A 711 -2.16 -4.65 6.24
C LEU A 711 -3.47 -5.10 6.89
N ASN A 712 -4.60 -4.90 6.22
CA ASN A 712 -5.90 -5.35 6.72
C ASN A 712 -6.91 -5.51 5.60
N VAL A 713 -7.93 -6.33 5.83
CA VAL A 713 -9.07 -6.52 4.93
C VAL A 713 -10.36 -6.21 5.66
N VAL A 714 -11.25 -5.47 5.00
CA VAL A 714 -12.59 -5.11 5.50
C VAL A 714 -13.68 -5.53 4.52
N GLU A 715 -14.87 -5.78 5.02
CA GLU A 715 -16.08 -5.90 4.20
C GLU A 715 -16.39 -4.55 3.54
N ALA A 716 -16.51 -4.51 2.21
CA ALA A 716 -16.69 -3.25 1.46
C ALA A 716 -18.01 -2.55 1.79
N ARG A 717 -19.05 -3.31 2.12
CA ARG A 717 -20.38 -2.77 2.48
C ARG A 717 -20.37 -1.94 3.77
N THR A 718 -19.62 -2.38 4.77
CA THR A 718 -19.76 -1.85 6.15
C THR A 718 -18.47 -1.29 6.75
N GLY A 719 -17.32 -1.54 6.12
CA GLY A 719 -16.00 -1.22 6.69
C GLY A 719 -15.61 -2.11 7.86
N LYS A 720 -16.38 -3.17 8.16
CA LYS A 720 -16.07 -4.12 9.24
C LYS A 720 -14.77 -4.85 8.93
N THR A 721 -13.79 -4.74 9.81
CA THR A 721 -12.53 -5.50 9.70
C THR A 721 -12.79 -7.00 9.77
N LEU A 722 -12.37 -7.72 8.72
CA LEU A 722 -12.40 -9.18 8.66
C LEU A 722 -11.13 -9.76 9.29
N TRP A 723 -9.97 -9.20 8.93
CA TRP A 723 -8.71 -9.48 9.60
C TRP A 723 -7.75 -8.29 9.47
N LYS A 724 -6.72 -8.28 10.33
CA LYS A 724 -5.65 -7.27 10.32
C LYS A 724 -4.33 -7.89 10.77
N LEU A 725 -3.22 -7.43 10.18
CA LEU A 725 -1.88 -7.79 10.62
C LEU A 725 -1.70 -7.40 12.11
N PRO A 726 -1.37 -8.33 13.03
CA PRO A 726 -1.27 -8.01 14.45
C PRO A 726 -0.04 -7.18 14.80
N GLU A 727 0.98 -7.17 13.93
CA GLU A 727 2.24 -6.48 14.14
C GLU A 727 2.14 -4.97 13.91
N ALA A 728 2.93 -4.22 14.68
CA ALA A 728 3.09 -2.79 14.47
C ALA A 728 3.98 -2.50 13.25
N THR A 729 3.54 -1.58 12.41
CA THR A 729 4.23 -1.09 11.21
C THR A 729 4.54 0.39 11.35
N GLN A 730 5.66 0.85 10.79
CA GLN A 730 6.00 2.28 10.77
C GLN A 730 5.40 2.99 9.55
N HIS A 731 5.53 2.37 8.38
CA HIS A 731 5.13 2.90 7.09
C HIS A 731 5.10 1.74 6.09
N VAL A 732 3.95 1.10 5.85
CA VAL A 732 3.89 0.08 4.79
C VAL A 732 3.89 0.81 3.46
N HIS A 733 5.04 0.82 2.79
CA HIS A 733 5.28 1.73 1.67
C HIS A 733 4.94 1.09 0.34
N GLY A 734 4.46 1.91 -0.58
CA GLY A 734 4.15 1.52 -1.94
C GLY A 734 2.83 0.76 -2.03
N LYS A 735 2.60 0.14 -3.19
CA LYS A 735 1.28 -0.39 -3.53
C LYS A 735 0.98 -1.77 -2.96
N GLY A 736 1.97 -2.46 -2.39
CA GLY A 736 1.82 -3.87 -2.01
C GLY A 736 1.36 -4.73 -3.19
N MET A 737 0.42 -5.64 -2.94
CA MET A 737 -0.32 -6.44 -3.94
C MET A 737 -1.59 -7.01 -3.28
N ALA A 738 -2.67 -7.13 -4.05
CA ALA A 738 -3.77 -8.06 -3.78
C ALA A 738 -4.11 -8.80 -5.09
N ALA A 739 -3.79 -10.08 -5.19
CA ALA A 739 -3.98 -10.88 -6.41
C ALA A 739 -3.95 -12.38 -6.09
N ASP A 740 -4.73 -13.16 -6.84
CA ASP A 740 -4.70 -14.63 -6.82
C ASP A 740 -3.45 -15.07 -7.60
N ILE A 741 -2.44 -15.54 -6.87
CA ILE A 741 -1.16 -15.98 -7.43
C ILE A 741 -0.82 -17.42 -7.00
N ASP A 742 -1.41 -17.92 -5.91
CA ASP A 742 -1.17 -19.26 -5.42
C ASP A 742 -2.34 -20.20 -5.77
N PRO A 743 -2.20 -21.04 -6.81
CA PRO A 743 -3.28 -21.94 -7.24
C PRO A 743 -3.68 -22.96 -6.16
N THR A 744 -2.86 -23.13 -5.11
CA THR A 744 -3.14 -24.09 -4.04
C THR A 744 -4.06 -23.53 -2.94
N ARG A 745 -4.38 -22.23 -2.97
CA ARG A 745 -5.24 -21.55 -1.99
C ARG A 745 -6.40 -20.83 -2.69
N PRO A 746 -7.59 -20.75 -2.05
CA PRO A 746 -8.70 -19.98 -2.63
C PRO A 746 -8.51 -18.50 -2.33
N GLY A 747 -8.91 -17.65 -3.27
CA GLY A 747 -8.96 -16.20 -3.05
C GLY A 747 -7.65 -15.50 -3.39
N LEU A 748 -7.58 -14.22 -3.05
CA LEU A 748 -6.44 -13.36 -3.41
C LEU A 748 -5.44 -13.32 -2.26
N GLU A 749 -4.15 -13.44 -2.57
CA GLU A 749 -3.05 -13.15 -1.63
C GLU A 749 -2.82 -11.64 -1.47
N ILE A 750 -2.45 -11.21 -0.25
CA ILE A 750 -2.12 -9.82 0.10
C ILE A 750 -0.63 -9.71 0.43
N TYR A 751 0.05 -8.73 -0.15
CA TYR A 751 1.45 -8.42 0.15
C TYR A 751 1.67 -6.98 0.63
N GLY A 752 2.62 -6.79 1.55
CA GLY A 752 3.14 -5.47 1.88
C GLY A 752 4.52 -5.50 2.56
N ALA A 753 5.19 -4.35 2.55
CA ALA A 753 6.53 -4.17 3.07
C ALA A 753 6.66 -2.87 3.87
N ASP A 754 7.15 -2.97 5.11
CA ASP A 754 7.38 -1.83 5.99
C ASP A 754 8.66 -1.07 5.61
N ALA A 755 8.65 0.23 5.81
CA ALA A 755 9.73 1.14 5.51
C ALA A 755 10.14 1.99 6.72
N ASP A 756 11.43 2.30 6.81
CA ASP A 756 11.95 3.36 7.69
C ASP A 756 12.54 4.47 6.82
N GLY A 757 11.91 5.65 6.83
CA GLY A 757 12.31 6.77 5.97
C GLY A 757 12.34 6.44 4.47
N HIS A 758 11.38 5.65 3.98
CA HIS A 758 11.32 5.11 2.61
C HIS A 758 12.42 4.08 2.25
N THR A 759 13.12 3.54 3.24
CA THR A 759 14.08 2.44 3.06
C THR A 759 13.41 1.12 3.46
N LEU A 760 13.53 0.11 2.60
CA LEU A 760 12.94 -1.21 2.83
C LEU A 760 13.50 -1.83 4.12
N THR A 761 12.62 -2.32 4.99
CA THR A 761 13.01 -3.04 6.21
C THR A 761 12.90 -4.55 6.02
N GLU A 762 13.35 -5.33 7.00
CA GLU A 762 13.15 -6.79 6.99
C GLU A 762 11.68 -7.18 7.13
N LYS A 763 10.83 -6.29 7.66
CA LYS A 763 9.41 -6.53 7.89
C LYS A 763 8.62 -6.49 6.60
N ARG A 764 8.35 -7.67 6.05
CA ARG A 764 7.63 -7.92 4.81
C ARG A 764 6.72 -9.11 5.02
N TRP A 765 5.54 -9.11 4.41
CA TRP A 765 4.55 -10.16 4.60
C TRP A 765 3.83 -10.46 3.29
N LEU A 766 3.73 -11.73 2.95
CA LEU A 766 2.75 -12.27 2.01
C LEU A 766 1.75 -13.08 2.83
N LEU A 767 0.47 -12.75 2.72
CA LEU A 767 -0.62 -13.40 3.44
C LEU A 767 -1.64 -13.95 2.44
N ASP A 768 -2.38 -14.98 2.83
CA ASP A 768 -3.55 -15.41 2.08
C ASP A 768 -4.77 -14.49 2.33
N CYS A 769 -5.89 -14.82 1.69
CA CYS A 769 -7.13 -14.06 1.76
C CYS A 769 -7.71 -13.97 3.19
N HIS A 770 -7.38 -14.89 4.10
CA HIS A 770 -7.83 -14.88 5.50
C HIS A 770 -6.82 -14.24 6.46
N GLY A 771 -5.68 -13.78 5.96
CA GLY A 771 -4.64 -13.14 6.76
C GLY A 771 -3.66 -14.12 7.40
N GLU A 772 -3.58 -15.38 6.93
CA GLU A 772 -2.53 -16.30 7.34
C GLU A 772 -1.20 -15.94 6.62
N VAL A 773 -0.10 -15.87 7.38
CA VAL A 773 1.21 -15.52 6.81
C VAL A 773 1.76 -16.70 6.00
N LEU A 774 1.96 -16.49 4.70
CA LEU A 774 2.58 -17.43 3.77
C LEU A 774 4.10 -17.29 3.75
N ARG A 775 4.58 -16.04 3.72
CA ARG A 775 6.00 -15.69 3.74
C ARG A 775 6.18 -14.42 4.55
N GLN A 776 7.33 -14.32 5.21
CA GLN A 776 7.69 -13.12 5.95
C GLN A 776 9.20 -12.88 5.92
N GLY A 777 9.62 -11.68 6.25
CA GLY A 777 11.05 -11.41 6.43
C GLY A 777 11.82 -11.44 5.12
N THR A 778 12.96 -12.13 5.12
CA THR A 778 13.80 -12.35 3.94
C THR A 778 13.26 -13.36 2.94
N ASP A 779 12.24 -14.14 3.31
CA ASP A 779 11.60 -15.12 2.43
C ASP A 779 10.68 -14.46 1.39
N CYS A 780 10.39 -13.16 1.57
CA CYS A 780 9.76 -12.28 0.60
C CYS A 780 10.85 -11.59 -0.25
N PRO A 781 11.17 -12.05 -1.47
CA PRO A 781 12.25 -11.50 -2.27
C PRO A 781 11.93 -10.13 -2.90
N TRP A 782 10.69 -9.66 -2.78
CA TRP A 782 10.19 -8.45 -3.41
C TRP A 782 10.47 -7.18 -2.59
N GLY A 783 10.38 -6.04 -3.27
CA GLY A 783 10.45 -4.70 -2.66
C GLY A 783 9.08 -4.21 -2.19
N PHE A 784 8.78 -2.92 -2.35
CA PHE A 784 7.53 -2.31 -1.86
C PHE A 784 6.25 -2.70 -2.62
N SER A 785 6.35 -3.35 -3.77
CA SER A 785 5.20 -3.72 -4.58
C SER A 785 5.53 -4.93 -5.45
N ILE A 786 4.51 -5.72 -5.76
CA ILE A 786 4.59 -6.83 -6.71
C ILE A 786 3.70 -6.47 -7.90
N GLY A 787 4.27 -6.46 -9.10
CA GLY A 787 3.48 -6.30 -10.31
C GLY A 787 2.82 -7.62 -10.68
N THR A 788 1.53 -7.60 -11.01
CA THR A 788 0.78 -8.78 -11.46
C THR A 788 0.06 -8.55 -12.78
N VAL A 789 -0.19 -9.61 -13.55
CA VAL A 789 -0.85 -9.60 -14.87
C VAL A 789 -1.44 -10.97 -15.18
N TYR A 790 -2.64 -11.07 -15.77
CA TYR A 790 -3.13 -12.30 -16.40
C TYR A 790 -2.44 -12.47 -17.76
N TRP A 791 -1.45 -13.34 -17.87
CA TRP A 791 -0.59 -13.44 -19.04
C TRP A 791 -0.60 -14.82 -19.70
N ASP A 792 -0.56 -15.88 -18.90
CA ASP A 792 -0.84 -17.21 -19.39
C ASP A 792 -2.35 -17.52 -19.34
N ALA A 793 -2.73 -18.77 -19.52
CA ALA A 793 -4.10 -19.16 -19.77
C ALA A 793 -4.80 -19.84 -18.58
N ASP A 794 -4.16 -19.90 -17.41
CA ASP A 794 -4.82 -20.38 -16.19
C ASP A 794 -5.52 -19.24 -15.42
N LEU A 795 -5.98 -19.49 -14.19
CA LEU A 795 -6.74 -18.51 -13.40
C LEU A 795 -5.92 -17.57 -12.54
N GLN A 796 -4.64 -17.86 -12.34
CA GLN A 796 -3.75 -17.09 -11.49
C GLN A 796 -3.22 -15.88 -12.27
N LYS A 797 -2.74 -14.87 -11.54
CA LYS A 797 -1.94 -13.80 -12.13
C LYS A 797 -0.46 -14.12 -12.00
N GLU A 798 0.29 -13.86 -13.07
CA GLU A 798 1.73 -14.00 -13.09
C GLU A 798 2.38 -12.78 -12.46
N LEU A 799 3.58 -12.98 -11.92
CA LEU A 799 4.41 -11.91 -11.41
C LEU A 799 5.14 -11.21 -12.55
N LEU A 800 4.95 -9.90 -12.66
CA LEU A 800 5.56 -9.05 -13.67
C LEU A 800 6.88 -8.46 -13.19
N GLY A 801 7.98 -8.91 -13.80
CA GLY A 801 9.29 -8.28 -13.73
C GLY A 801 9.88 -8.06 -15.13
N GLY A 802 11.20 -8.17 -15.27
CA GLY A 802 11.84 -8.22 -16.61
C GLY A 802 11.45 -9.48 -17.40
N ARG A 803 11.10 -10.55 -16.68
CA ARG A 803 10.40 -11.74 -17.17
C ARG A 803 9.07 -11.85 -16.43
N ILE A 804 8.13 -12.58 -17.04
CA ILE A 804 6.82 -12.88 -16.47
C ILE A 804 6.89 -14.32 -15.96
N THR A 805 6.55 -14.53 -14.70
CA THR A 805 6.81 -15.79 -13.98
C THR A 805 5.62 -16.22 -13.13
N ASP A 806 5.45 -17.52 -12.99
CA ASP A 806 4.54 -18.07 -11.97
C ASP A 806 5.02 -17.75 -10.55
N TYR A 807 4.09 -17.68 -9.61
CA TYR A 807 4.46 -17.67 -8.20
C TYR A 807 5.10 -19.00 -7.79
N GLN A 808 6.32 -18.92 -7.23
CA GLN A 808 7.18 -20.06 -6.90
C GLN A 808 7.66 -20.88 -8.11
N GLY A 809 7.44 -20.37 -9.32
CA GLY A 809 7.84 -21.03 -10.55
C GLY A 809 8.66 -20.16 -11.47
N GLY A 810 8.98 -20.75 -12.62
CA GLY A 810 9.82 -20.14 -13.63
C GLY A 810 9.09 -19.17 -14.57
N PRO A 811 9.81 -18.64 -15.57
CA PRO A 811 9.22 -17.82 -16.63
C PRO A 811 8.23 -18.60 -17.49
N VAL A 812 7.06 -18.02 -17.74
CA VAL A 812 5.98 -18.64 -18.54
C VAL A 812 6.08 -18.31 -20.04
N GLY A 813 6.85 -17.28 -20.40
CA GLY A 813 7.11 -16.87 -21.78
C GLY A 813 6.99 -15.36 -21.97
N GLY A 814 7.67 -14.86 -23.00
CA GLY A 814 7.72 -13.43 -23.30
C GLY A 814 8.59 -12.61 -22.34
N SER A 815 8.74 -11.33 -22.64
CA SER A 815 9.55 -10.39 -21.89
C SER A 815 8.94 -8.99 -21.90
N CYS A 816 9.14 -8.24 -20.81
CA CYS A 816 8.64 -6.88 -20.68
C CYS A 816 9.82 -5.89 -20.74
N ARG A 817 9.84 -5.05 -21.77
CA ARG A 817 10.86 -4.00 -21.96
C ARG A 817 10.21 -2.63 -22.11
N GLY A 818 10.78 -1.63 -21.44
CA GLY A 818 10.24 -0.27 -21.41
C GLY A 818 9.64 0.08 -20.05
N SER A 819 9.10 1.29 -19.93
CA SER A 819 8.44 1.73 -18.70
C SER A 819 6.98 1.27 -18.72
N VAL A 820 6.61 0.33 -17.85
CA VAL A 820 5.22 -0.12 -17.70
C VAL A 820 4.34 1.04 -17.25
N VAL A 821 3.27 1.29 -18.00
CA VAL A 821 2.31 2.38 -17.74
C VAL A 821 0.96 1.85 -17.30
N LEU A 822 0.44 0.84 -18.02
CA LEU A 822 -0.85 0.21 -17.77
C LEU A 822 -0.78 -1.29 -18.07
N LYS A 823 -1.61 -2.08 -17.39
CA LYS A 823 -1.85 -3.49 -17.70
C LYS A 823 -3.36 -3.65 -17.77
N ALA A 824 -3.86 -4.10 -18.91
CA ALA A 824 -5.29 -4.25 -19.15
C ALA A 824 -5.55 -5.13 -20.37
N ASP A 825 -6.66 -5.87 -20.39
CA ASP A 825 -7.24 -6.48 -21.59
C ASP A 825 -7.69 -5.37 -22.56
N VAL A 826 -6.88 -5.06 -23.57
CA VAL A 826 -7.18 -3.99 -24.53
C VAL A 826 -7.30 -4.50 -25.96
N VAL A 827 -6.79 -5.69 -26.28
CA VAL A 827 -6.94 -6.37 -27.58
C VAL A 827 -6.91 -7.88 -27.35
N GLY A 828 -7.20 -8.68 -28.39
CA GLY A 828 -7.15 -10.13 -28.24
C GLY A 828 -8.28 -10.66 -27.36
N ASP A 829 -7.99 -11.73 -26.62
CA ASP A 829 -8.92 -12.40 -25.71
C ASP A 829 -8.90 -11.76 -24.32
N TRP A 830 -9.19 -12.52 -23.27
CA TRP A 830 -9.39 -12.01 -21.92
C TRP A 830 -8.09 -11.70 -21.17
N ARG A 831 -6.95 -12.19 -21.67
CA ARG A 831 -5.65 -11.98 -21.02
C ARG A 831 -5.21 -10.53 -21.16
N GLU A 832 -4.44 -10.06 -20.20
CA GLU A 832 -4.07 -8.66 -20.09
C GLU A 832 -2.84 -8.32 -20.95
N GLU A 833 -2.93 -7.29 -21.77
CA GLU A 833 -1.75 -6.69 -22.40
C GLU A 833 -0.98 -5.80 -21.42
N ILE A 834 0.29 -5.58 -21.72
CA ILE A 834 1.17 -4.65 -20.99
C ILE A 834 1.48 -3.45 -21.89
N ILE A 835 1.01 -2.27 -21.49
CA ILE A 835 1.30 -1.01 -22.20
C ILE A 835 2.57 -0.38 -21.62
N VAL A 836 3.57 -0.17 -22.47
CA VAL A 836 4.87 0.39 -22.10
C VAL A 836 5.20 1.67 -22.89
N SER A 837 5.89 2.59 -22.22
CA SER A 837 6.45 3.79 -22.85
C SER A 837 7.91 3.60 -23.22
N VAL A 838 8.23 3.83 -24.49
CA VAL A 838 9.59 3.91 -25.05
C VAL A 838 9.74 5.23 -25.82
N PRO A 839 10.96 5.66 -26.19
CA PRO A 839 11.13 6.89 -26.96
C PRO A 839 10.37 6.80 -28.29
N GLY A 840 9.40 7.69 -28.49
CA GLY A 840 8.67 7.84 -29.74
C GLY A 840 7.58 6.80 -30.00
N GLU A 841 7.31 5.87 -29.08
CA GLU A 841 6.27 4.85 -29.27
C GLU A 841 5.53 4.52 -27.96
N LEU A 842 4.23 4.28 -28.08
CA LEU A 842 3.46 3.46 -27.15
C LEU A 842 3.49 2.03 -27.69
N ARG A 843 3.84 1.07 -26.84
CA ARG A 843 3.85 -0.36 -27.20
C ARG A 843 2.88 -1.14 -26.34
N ILE A 844 2.17 -2.07 -26.97
CA ILE A 844 1.20 -2.96 -26.34
C ILE A 844 1.75 -4.39 -26.49
N LEU A 845 2.29 -4.94 -25.41
CA LEU A 845 2.83 -6.30 -25.40
C LEU A 845 1.69 -7.29 -25.21
N CYS A 846 1.59 -8.26 -26.13
CA CYS A 846 0.59 -9.31 -26.11
C CYS A 846 1.24 -10.64 -25.69
N THR A 847 0.50 -11.50 -24.99
CA THR A 847 1.01 -12.80 -24.58
C THR A 847 1.44 -13.64 -25.80
N PRO A 848 2.59 -14.35 -25.78
CA PRO A 848 2.97 -15.36 -26.77
C PRO A 848 2.44 -16.75 -26.41
N ILE A 849 1.62 -16.89 -25.37
CA ILE A 849 1.14 -18.18 -24.86
C ILE A 849 -0.22 -18.52 -25.49
N ALA A 850 -0.47 -19.78 -25.83
CA ALA A 850 -1.75 -20.21 -26.38
C ALA A 850 -2.84 -20.22 -25.29
N ALA A 851 -4.05 -19.78 -25.65
CA ALA A 851 -5.23 -19.87 -24.81
C ALA A 851 -5.68 -21.33 -24.66
N VAL A 852 -6.19 -21.66 -23.47
CA VAL A 852 -6.78 -22.98 -23.17
C VAL A 852 -8.29 -22.90 -22.98
N ASP A 853 -8.83 -21.69 -22.86
CA ASP A 853 -10.25 -21.39 -22.67
C ASP A 853 -10.68 -20.09 -23.39
N ARG A 854 -11.88 -19.62 -23.09
CA ARG A 854 -12.40 -18.31 -23.50
C ARG A 854 -13.17 -17.68 -22.35
N ARG A 855 -13.09 -16.36 -22.25
CA ARG A 855 -13.84 -15.56 -21.28
C ARG A 855 -14.26 -14.26 -21.92
N VAL A 856 -15.32 -13.67 -21.37
CA VAL A 856 -15.74 -12.32 -21.76
C VAL A 856 -14.58 -11.36 -21.48
N CYS A 857 -14.37 -10.41 -22.39
CA CYS A 857 -13.37 -9.35 -22.24
C CYS A 857 -13.50 -8.68 -20.86
N LEU A 858 -12.39 -8.59 -20.12
CA LEU A 858 -12.36 -8.09 -18.75
C LEU A 858 -12.75 -6.61 -18.66
N MET A 859 -12.59 -5.84 -19.74
CA MET A 859 -13.10 -4.47 -19.81
C MET A 859 -14.63 -4.36 -19.82
N GLN A 860 -15.35 -5.48 -19.87
CA GLN A 860 -16.81 -5.53 -19.65
C GLN A 860 -17.18 -5.88 -18.19
N ASP A 861 -16.21 -6.15 -17.32
CA ASP A 861 -16.41 -6.14 -15.87
C ASP A 861 -16.41 -4.68 -15.37
N PRO A 862 -17.46 -4.23 -14.66
CA PRO A 862 -17.62 -2.83 -14.30
C PRO A 862 -16.51 -2.32 -13.37
N LEU A 863 -16.07 -3.15 -12.42
CA LEU A 863 -15.01 -2.78 -11.48
C LEU A 863 -13.66 -2.69 -12.18
N TYR A 864 -13.33 -3.69 -13.00
CA TYR A 864 -12.12 -3.74 -13.80
C TYR A 864 -11.99 -2.54 -14.73
N ARG A 865 -13.07 -2.19 -15.44
CA ARG A 865 -13.09 -1.07 -16.38
C ARG A 865 -12.93 0.28 -15.67
N LEU A 866 -13.58 0.48 -14.53
CA LEU A 866 -13.45 1.69 -13.71
C LEU A 866 -12.03 1.81 -13.12
N ALA A 867 -11.47 0.72 -12.58
CA ALA A 867 -10.09 0.69 -12.10
C ALA A 867 -9.09 1.02 -13.23
N THR A 868 -9.34 0.51 -14.45
CA THR A 868 -8.53 0.82 -15.63
C THR A 868 -8.63 2.29 -16.04
N ALA A 869 -9.81 2.91 -15.98
CA ALA A 869 -9.97 4.34 -16.27
C ALA A 869 -9.16 5.22 -15.30
N VAL A 870 -9.26 4.97 -14.00
CA VAL A 870 -8.61 5.82 -12.99
C VAL A 870 -7.08 5.66 -13.00
N ASN A 871 -6.55 4.56 -13.56
CA ASN A 871 -5.12 4.37 -13.74
C ASN A 871 -4.45 5.38 -14.68
N ALA A 872 -5.23 6.15 -15.47
CA ALA A 872 -4.75 7.31 -16.21
C ALA A 872 -4.21 8.44 -15.30
N MET A 873 -4.51 8.40 -14.00
CA MET A 873 -3.99 9.31 -12.97
C MET A 873 -3.45 8.54 -11.75
N GLY A 874 -3.01 9.26 -10.72
CA GLY A 874 -2.60 8.69 -9.43
C GLY A 874 -1.53 7.60 -9.50
N TYR A 875 -1.45 6.79 -8.45
CA TYR A 875 -0.61 5.60 -8.44
C TYR A 875 -1.31 4.45 -9.16
N THR A 876 -0.71 3.94 -10.25
CA THR A 876 -1.29 2.83 -11.02
C THR A 876 -1.39 1.58 -10.15
N GLN A 877 -2.59 1.05 -9.98
CA GLN A 877 -2.84 -0.23 -9.30
C GLN A 877 -3.35 -1.26 -10.33
N PRO A 878 -2.94 -2.54 -10.23
CA PRO A 878 -3.52 -3.59 -11.07
C PRO A 878 -5.06 -3.58 -10.97
N PRO A 879 -5.80 -3.56 -12.10
CA PRO A 879 -7.24 -3.72 -12.05
C PRO A 879 -7.64 -5.07 -11.43
N THR A 880 -8.71 -5.03 -10.65
CA THR A 880 -9.35 -6.18 -10.00
C THR A 880 -10.73 -6.41 -10.62
N LEU A 881 -11.28 -7.63 -10.45
CA LEU A 881 -12.58 -8.01 -10.99
C LEU A 881 -13.67 -7.93 -9.90
N SER A 882 -14.92 -7.72 -10.32
CA SER A 882 -16.08 -7.78 -9.42
C SER A 882 -16.44 -9.19 -8.94
N VAL A 883 -15.74 -10.21 -9.45
CA VAL A 883 -15.92 -11.63 -9.14
C VAL A 883 -14.58 -12.33 -9.01
N ASN A 884 -14.50 -13.35 -8.16
CA ASN A 884 -13.37 -14.27 -8.15
C ASN A 884 -13.53 -15.33 -9.26
N LEU A 885 -12.59 -15.40 -10.21
CA LEU A 885 -12.68 -16.31 -11.36
C LEU A 885 -12.68 -17.80 -10.99
N GLU A 886 -12.01 -18.20 -9.90
CA GLU A 886 -11.96 -19.60 -9.43
C GLU A 886 -13.34 -20.08 -8.95
N THR A 887 -14.19 -19.16 -8.45
CA THR A 887 -15.55 -19.54 -8.03
C THR A 887 -16.47 -19.87 -9.21
N LEU A 888 -16.19 -19.30 -10.39
CA LEU A 888 -17.04 -19.40 -11.57
C LEU A 888 -16.53 -20.43 -12.59
N SER A 889 -15.22 -20.61 -12.68
CA SER A 889 -14.58 -21.41 -13.72
C SER A 889 -13.71 -22.54 -13.15
N PRO A 890 -13.72 -23.73 -13.76
CA PRO A 890 -12.72 -24.74 -13.46
C PRO A 890 -11.33 -24.30 -13.92
N ASN A 891 -10.29 -24.81 -13.26
CA ASN A 891 -8.90 -24.50 -13.58
C ASN A 891 -8.04 -25.76 -13.73
N LEU A 892 -7.02 -25.67 -14.59
CA LEU A 892 -5.92 -26.62 -14.68
C LEU A 892 -4.60 -25.84 -14.78
N ASN A 893 -4.07 -25.46 -13.62
CA ASN A 893 -2.79 -24.76 -13.49
C ASN A 893 -1.62 -25.75 -13.50
N LEU A 894 -0.52 -25.39 -14.17
CA LEU A 894 0.74 -26.11 -14.14
C LEU A 894 1.86 -25.14 -13.81
N THR A 895 2.58 -25.38 -12.71
CA THR A 895 3.75 -24.57 -12.33
C THR A 895 4.99 -25.44 -12.28
N VAL A 896 6.07 -25.06 -12.98
CA VAL A 896 7.39 -25.67 -12.76
C VAL A 896 8.03 -25.01 -11.56
N LEU A 897 8.16 -25.75 -10.45
CA LEU A 897 8.63 -25.22 -9.18
C LEU A 897 10.14 -24.97 -9.19
N ASP A 898 10.55 -23.86 -8.59
CA ASP A 898 11.94 -23.61 -8.25
C ASP A 898 12.37 -24.54 -7.11
N SER A 899 13.27 -25.49 -7.38
CA SER A 899 13.79 -26.41 -6.36
C SER A 899 15.28 -26.18 -6.04
N PRO A 900 15.65 -26.00 -4.75
CA PRO A 900 17.05 -25.85 -4.33
C PRO A 900 17.91 -27.09 -4.54
N ASP A 901 17.31 -28.28 -4.57
CA ASP A 901 18.00 -29.57 -4.69
C ASP A 901 18.33 -29.96 -6.14
N GLY A 902 17.93 -29.13 -7.11
CA GLY A 902 18.12 -29.36 -8.55
C GLY A 902 17.14 -30.36 -9.17
N ALA A 903 16.21 -30.94 -8.41
CA ALA A 903 15.14 -31.77 -8.97
C ALA A 903 14.05 -30.88 -9.59
N THR A 904 13.86 -30.98 -10.90
CA THR A 904 12.78 -30.26 -11.59
C THR A 904 11.45 -30.97 -11.34
N THR A 905 10.51 -30.27 -10.71
CA THR A 905 9.18 -30.79 -10.38
C THR A 905 8.13 -29.82 -10.90
N ALA A 906 7.09 -30.32 -11.56
CA ALA A 906 5.89 -29.56 -11.84
C ALA A 906 4.82 -29.84 -10.79
N ARG A 907 4.11 -28.79 -10.39
CA ARG A 907 2.89 -28.85 -9.60
C ARG A 907 1.72 -28.67 -10.55
N VAL A 908 0.81 -29.64 -10.60
CA VAL A 908 -0.45 -29.54 -11.34
C VAL A 908 -1.57 -29.34 -10.34
N VAL A 909 -2.35 -28.28 -10.50
CA VAL A 909 -3.49 -27.97 -9.63
C VAL A 909 -4.78 -27.96 -10.44
N ILE A 910 -5.72 -28.79 -10.01
CA ILE A 910 -7.06 -28.87 -10.60
C ILE A 910 -8.04 -28.25 -9.61
N SER A 911 -8.61 -27.09 -9.94
CA SER A 911 -9.60 -26.41 -9.09
C SER A 911 -10.99 -26.51 -9.69
N ALA A 912 -11.96 -26.87 -8.86
CA ALA A 912 -13.36 -26.95 -9.23
C ALA A 912 -14.10 -25.67 -8.79
N PRO A 913 -14.98 -25.11 -9.65
CA PRO A 913 -15.76 -23.93 -9.29
C PRO A 913 -16.73 -24.22 -8.14
N ALA A 914 -17.26 -23.17 -7.53
CA ALA A 914 -18.13 -23.27 -6.35
C ALA A 914 -19.42 -24.07 -6.64
N ALA A 915 -19.92 -24.01 -7.88
CA ALA A 915 -21.18 -24.63 -8.27
C ALA A 915 -21.08 -26.11 -8.69
N SER A 916 -19.90 -26.60 -9.08
CA SER A 916 -19.77 -27.95 -9.66
C SER A 916 -18.39 -28.57 -9.43
N GLY A 917 -18.36 -29.86 -9.12
CA GLY A 917 -17.12 -30.64 -8.98
C GLY A 917 -16.56 -31.11 -10.33
N ILE A 918 -15.31 -31.57 -10.32
CA ILE A 918 -14.60 -32.13 -11.48
C ILE A 918 -14.33 -33.61 -11.21
N ARG A 919 -14.68 -34.48 -12.16
CA ARG A 919 -14.34 -35.91 -12.12
C ARG A 919 -13.82 -36.37 -13.46
N GLY A 920 -12.74 -37.13 -13.45
CA GLY A 920 -12.11 -37.56 -14.70
C GLY A 920 -10.72 -38.14 -14.50
N ARG A 921 -9.91 -38.02 -15.54
CA ARG A 921 -8.51 -38.45 -15.53
C ARG A 921 -7.61 -37.33 -16.03
N LEU A 922 -6.58 -37.01 -15.24
CA LEU A 922 -5.47 -36.16 -15.64
C LEU A 922 -4.53 -36.95 -16.53
N VAL A 923 -4.19 -36.41 -17.69
CA VAL A 923 -3.20 -36.96 -18.62
C VAL A 923 -2.16 -35.88 -18.88
N LEU A 924 -0.88 -36.21 -18.67
CA LEU A 924 0.23 -35.32 -18.98
C LEU A 924 0.76 -35.59 -20.40
N GLU A 925 1.13 -34.51 -21.07
CA GLU A 925 1.58 -34.47 -22.45
C GLU A 925 2.98 -33.83 -22.48
N PRO A 926 4.04 -34.58 -22.11
CA PRO A 926 5.40 -34.04 -22.13
C PRO A 926 5.86 -33.80 -23.58
N GLY A 927 6.45 -32.64 -23.83
CA GLY A 927 7.12 -32.33 -25.10
C GLY A 927 8.37 -33.19 -25.34
N ASP A 928 8.93 -33.06 -26.55
CA ASP A 928 10.07 -33.87 -26.98
C ASP A 928 11.25 -33.80 -26.00
N GLY A 929 11.75 -34.98 -25.59
CA GLY A 929 12.88 -35.11 -24.67
C GLY A 929 12.54 -34.94 -23.18
N LEU A 930 11.28 -34.60 -22.85
CA LEU A 930 10.79 -34.51 -21.48
C LEU A 930 10.14 -35.84 -21.04
N GLN A 931 10.42 -36.27 -19.82
CA GLN A 931 9.77 -37.41 -19.17
C GLN A 931 9.10 -36.94 -17.88
N VAL A 932 7.94 -37.52 -17.58
CA VAL A 932 7.08 -37.18 -16.45
C VAL A 932 6.74 -38.41 -15.62
N ASP A 933 6.74 -38.26 -14.30
CA ASP A 933 6.29 -39.29 -13.37
C ASP A 933 5.52 -38.66 -12.20
N PRO A 934 4.22 -38.97 -12.01
CA PRO A 934 3.39 -39.88 -12.81
C PRO A 934 2.97 -39.23 -14.15
N ALA A 935 2.71 -40.05 -15.18
CA ALA A 935 2.20 -39.58 -16.47
C ALA A 935 0.67 -39.34 -16.50
N SER A 936 -0.06 -39.82 -15.49
CA SER A 936 -1.51 -39.63 -15.36
C SER A 936 -1.94 -39.81 -13.91
N ALA A 937 -3.07 -39.21 -13.52
CA ALA A 937 -3.68 -39.38 -12.20
C ALA A 937 -5.22 -39.37 -12.28
N ASP A 938 -5.90 -40.02 -11.33
CA ASP A 938 -7.35 -39.90 -11.20
C ASP A 938 -7.73 -38.54 -10.62
N VAL A 939 -8.83 -37.96 -11.12
CA VAL A 939 -9.34 -36.65 -10.70
C VAL A 939 -10.71 -36.80 -10.07
N ALA A 940 -10.83 -36.34 -8.82
CA ALA A 940 -12.08 -36.32 -8.08
C ALA A 940 -12.12 -35.11 -7.13
N VAL A 941 -12.52 -33.97 -7.67
CA VAL A 941 -12.56 -32.68 -6.97
C VAL A 941 -14.01 -32.30 -6.69
N ALA A 942 -14.35 -32.05 -5.42
CA ALA A 942 -15.68 -31.55 -5.05
C ALA A 942 -15.84 -30.06 -5.41
N PRO A 943 -17.07 -29.52 -5.52
CA PRO A 943 -17.27 -28.09 -5.76
C PRO A 943 -16.49 -27.21 -4.77
N GLY A 944 -15.84 -26.16 -5.26
CA GLY A 944 -15.03 -25.23 -4.46
C GLY A 944 -13.79 -25.86 -3.80
N GLN A 945 -13.36 -27.04 -4.26
CA GLN A 945 -12.16 -27.71 -3.77
C GLN A 945 -11.12 -27.81 -4.90
N ARG A 946 -9.92 -28.29 -4.54
CA ARG A 946 -8.84 -28.54 -5.49
C ARG A 946 -8.04 -29.79 -5.18
N GLN A 947 -7.38 -30.30 -6.20
CA GLN A 947 -6.47 -31.44 -6.10
C GLN A 947 -5.10 -31.04 -6.64
N VAL A 948 -4.06 -31.31 -5.86
CA VAL A 948 -2.66 -31.06 -6.23
C VAL A 948 -2.00 -32.37 -6.61
N VAL A 949 -1.33 -32.41 -7.76
CA VAL A 949 -0.52 -33.53 -8.23
C VAL A 949 0.91 -33.05 -8.45
N MET A 950 1.86 -33.65 -7.73
CA MET A 950 3.28 -33.38 -7.93
C MET A 950 3.84 -34.32 -9.00
N VAL A 951 4.53 -33.76 -9.98
CA VAL A 951 5.05 -34.46 -11.15
C VAL A 951 6.55 -34.25 -11.23
N ARG A 952 7.31 -35.34 -11.13
CA ARG A 952 8.75 -35.31 -11.34
C ARG A 952 9.05 -35.15 -12.84
N LEU A 953 9.92 -34.20 -13.17
CA LEU A 953 10.38 -33.96 -14.53
C LEU A 953 11.81 -34.45 -14.71
N THR A 954 12.08 -35.19 -15.80
CA THR A 954 13.43 -35.64 -16.16
C THR A 954 13.71 -35.45 -17.64
N ALA A 955 14.88 -34.94 -17.98
CA ALA A 955 15.34 -34.85 -19.36
C ALA A 955 15.87 -36.21 -19.83
N SER A 956 15.57 -36.60 -21.07
CA SER A 956 16.02 -37.88 -21.66
C SER A 956 17.47 -37.87 -22.16
N GLY A 957 18.23 -36.78 -21.95
CA GLY A 957 19.59 -36.59 -22.46
C GLY A 957 20.43 -35.62 -21.64
N ALA A 958 21.73 -35.49 -21.97
CA ALA A 958 22.71 -34.69 -21.20
C ALA A 958 22.74 -33.19 -21.54
N LYS A 959 22.08 -32.75 -22.60
CA LYS A 959 22.01 -31.33 -23.00
C LYS A 959 20.90 -30.59 -22.26
N ARG A 960 20.98 -29.26 -22.23
CA ARG A 960 19.87 -28.40 -21.80
C ARG A 960 18.61 -28.77 -22.60
N LEU A 961 17.50 -28.91 -21.89
CA LEU A 961 16.19 -29.20 -22.46
C LEU A 961 15.32 -27.95 -22.33
N GLU A 962 14.80 -27.48 -23.45
CA GLU A 962 13.68 -26.54 -23.50
C GLU A 962 12.51 -27.30 -24.12
N ALA A 963 11.45 -27.50 -23.36
CA ALA A 963 10.26 -28.23 -23.75
C ALA A 963 9.01 -27.53 -23.22
N ARG A 964 7.82 -28.05 -23.56
CA ARG A 964 6.56 -27.68 -22.92
C ARG A 964 5.98 -28.91 -22.23
N LEU A 965 5.32 -28.71 -21.10
CA LEU A 965 4.52 -29.74 -20.44
C LEU A 965 3.06 -29.35 -20.60
N GLY A 966 2.33 -30.08 -21.45
CA GLY A 966 0.88 -29.98 -21.53
C GLY A 966 0.20 -30.90 -20.51
N ALA A 967 -1.03 -30.57 -20.15
CA ALA A 967 -1.91 -31.48 -19.45
C ALA A 967 -3.36 -31.29 -19.87
N ARG A 968 -4.14 -32.35 -19.71
CA ARG A 968 -5.60 -32.31 -19.89
C ARG A 968 -6.33 -33.12 -18.83
N VAL A 969 -7.52 -32.67 -18.45
CA VAL A 969 -8.46 -33.44 -17.62
C VAL A 969 -9.62 -33.89 -18.49
N GLU A 970 -9.70 -35.19 -18.75
CA GLU A 970 -10.78 -35.82 -19.50
C GLU A 970 -11.95 -36.13 -18.56
N GLN A 971 -13.06 -35.40 -18.72
CA GLN A 971 -14.28 -35.59 -17.94
C GLN A 971 -15.31 -36.39 -18.75
N PRO A 972 -16.06 -37.34 -18.13
CA PRO A 972 -17.11 -38.07 -18.84
C PRO A 972 -18.26 -37.18 -19.33
N ASP A 973 -18.67 -36.20 -18.52
CA ASP A 973 -19.88 -35.40 -18.70
C ASP A 973 -19.60 -33.88 -18.70
N GLY A 974 -18.38 -33.46 -19.09
CA GLY A 974 -17.97 -32.04 -19.04
C GLY A 974 -16.88 -31.69 -20.07
N PRO A 975 -16.54 -30.39 -20.22
CA PRO A 975 -15.48 -29.97 -21.13
C PRO A 975 -14.12 -30.52 -20.66
N THR A 976 -13.25 -30.81 -21.62
CA THR A 976 -11.85 -31.15 -21.33
C THR A 976 -11.12 -29.89 -20.88
N LEU A 977 -10.58 -29.91 -19.66
CA LEU A 977 -9.70 -28.85 -19.19
C LEU A 977 -8.31 -29.05 -19.79
N ARG A 978 -7.61 -27.95 -20.05
CA ARG A 978 -6.27 -27.94 -20.63
C ARG A 978 -5.41 -26.93 -19.88
N GLY A 979 -4.12 -27.21 -19.81
CA GLY A 979 -3.13 -26.33 -19.20
C GLY A 979 -1.75 -26.69 -19.76
N GLU A 980 -0.83 -25.74 -19.73
CA GLU A 980 0.50 -25.93 -20.29
C GLU A 980 1.49 -24.98 -19.64
N VAL A 981 2.72 -25.45 -19.44
CA VAL A 981 3.81 -24.64 -18.88
C VAL A 981 5.13 -24.91 -19.63
N PRO A 982 5.96 -23.89 -19.90
CA PRO A 982 7.30 -24.13 -20.40
C PRO A 982 8.16 -24.82 -19.35
N VAL A 983 9.03 -25.72 -19.82
CA VAL A 983 9.98 -26.46 -18.99
C VAL A 983 11.39 -26.18 -19.51
N ALA A 984 12.21 -25.57 -18.68
CA ALA A 984 13.65 -25.43 -18.93
C ALA A 984 14.42 -26.29 -17.93
N MET A 985 15.20 -27.25 -18.40
CA MET A 985 16.08 -28.08 -17.55
C MET A 985 17.54 -27.86 -17.94
N ALA A 986 18.38 -27.58 -16.94
CA ALA A 986 19.81 -27.41 -17.16
C ALA A 986 20.42 -28.70 -17.76
N GLY A 987 21.42 -28.53 -18.63
CA GLY A 987 22.23 -29.67 -19.07
C GLY A 987 22.97 -30.28 -17.88
N ALA A 988 23.00 -31.61 -17.81
CA ALA A 988 23.74 -32.33 -16.78
C ALA A 988 25.23 -31.97 -16.85
N PHE A 989 25.92 -31.89 -15.70
CA PHE A 989 27.36 -31.71 -15.71
C PHE A 989 28.04 -32.80 -16.53
N LEU A 990 29.02 -32.41 -17.33
CA LEU A 990 29.87 -33.37 -18.01
C LEU A 990 30.72 -34.07 -16.95
N THR A 991 30.71 -35.40 -16.95
CA THR A 991 31.52 -36.24 -16.07
C THR A 991 32.66 -36.93 -16.83
N GLU A 992 32.72 -36.75 -18.15
CA GLU A 992 33.68 -37.39 -19.05
C GLU A 992 34.52 -36.33 -19.78
N GLY A 993 35.74 -36.72 -20.17
CA GLY A 993 36.72 -35.86 -20.84
C GLY A 993 37.59 -35.06 -19.86
N LEU A 994 38.43 -34.17 -20.42
CA LEU A 994 39.33 -33.35 -19.64
C LEU A 994 38.66 -32.00 -19.33
N ILE A 995 38.27 -31.81 -18.08
CA ILE A 995 37.53 -30.63 -17.62
C ILE A 995 38.47 -29.67 -16.90
N VAL A 996 38.38 -28.39 -17.28
CA VAL A 996 39.16 -27.29 -16.70
C VAL A 996 38.18 -26.25 -16.17
N GLN A 997 38.27 -25.95 -14.88
CA GLN A 997 37.43 -24.95 -14.22
C GLN A 997 37.70 -23.56 -14.80
N ALA A 998 36.64 -22.78 -15.00
CA ALA A 998 36.78 -21.48 -15.66
C ALA A 998 37.65 -20.51 -14.85
N GLU A 999 37.65 -20.63 -13.52
CA GLU A 999 38.46 -19.78 -12.65
C GLU A 999 39.93 -20.21 -12.52
N ASP A 1000 40.29 -21.40 -13.01
CA ASP A 1000 41.68 -21.91 -12.98
C ASP A 1000 42.50 -21.34 -14.17
N LEU A 1001 42.56 -20.01 -14.25
CA LEU A 1001 43.23 -19.27 -15.33
C LEU A 1001 44.76 -19.33 -15.20
N ALA A 1002 45.43 -19.48 -16.33
CA ALA A 1002 46.87 -19.29 -16.47
C ALA A 1002 47.24 -17.82 -16.72
N ALA A 1003 46.37 -17.04 -17.38
CA ALA A 1003 46.54 -15.60 -17.59
C ALA A 1003 45.21 -14.89 -17.91
N GLU A 1004 45.16 -13.60 -17.60
CA GLU A 1004 44.06 -12.67 -17.89
C GLU A 1004 44.63 -11.34 -18.41
N GLU A 1005 44.10 -10.84 -19.53
CA GLU A 1005 44.58 -9.64 -20.20
C GLU A 1005 43.43 -8.78 -20.71
N GLY A 1006 43.51 -7.44 -20.58
CA GLY A 1006 42.57 -6.53 -21.22
C GLY A 1006 41.21 -6.36 -20.55
N GLY A 1007 41.02 -6.87 -19.33
CA GLY A 1007 39.82 -6.70 -18.50
C GLY A 1007 40.01 -7.33 -17.12
N ALA A 1008 38.93 -7.47 -16.34
CA ALA A 1008 38.95 -8.10 -15.01
C ALA A 1008 37.65 -8.88 -14.76
N ILE A 1009 37.76 -10.20 -14.61
CA ILE A 1009 36.64 -11.07 -14.23
C ILE A 1009 36.37 -11.01 -12.72
N GLN A 1010 35.19 -11.51 -12.32
CA GLN A 1010 34.90 -11.86 -10.93
C GLN A 1010 34.66 -13.36 -10.80
N ILE A 1011 35.31 -13.99 -9.82
CA ILE A 1011 35.04 -15.38 -9.42
C ILE A 1011 33.84 -15.39 -8.47
N ARG A 1012 32.84 -16.22 -8.78
CA ARG A 1012 31.52 -16.23 -8.13
C ARG A 1012 31.22 -17.62 -7.58
N SER A 1013 31.01 -17.70 -6.27
CA SER A 1013 30.52 -18.90 -5.57
C SER A 1013 29.03 -18.84 -5.23
N ASP A 1014 28.39 -17.69 -5.47
CA ASP A 1014 26.97 -17.42 -5.20
C ASP A 1014 26.06 -17.80 -6.38
N LYS A 1015 26.63 -18.26 -7.49
CA LYS A 1015 25.88 -18.59 -8.71
C LYS A 1015 25.27 -20.00 -8.58
N PRO A 1016 23.94 -20.16 -8.68
CA PRO A 1016 23.31 -21.47 -8.61
C PRO A 1016 23.60 -22.28 -9.89
N GLY A 1017 23.72 -23.61 -9.76
CA GLY A 1017 23.89 -24.54 -10.88
C GLY A 1017 25.25 -24.53 -11.58
N VAL A 1018 26.33 -24.21 -10.85
CA VAL A 1018 27.73 -24.25 -11.33
C VAL A 1018 28.51 -25.41 -10.72
N MET A 1019 29.53 -25.90 -11.40
CA MET A 1019 30.39 -26.97 -10.90
C MET A 1019 31.58 -26.39 -10.14
N GLY A 1020 31.33 -25.93 -8.91
CA GLY A 1020 32.35 -25.30 -8.08
C GLY A 1020 32.16 -23.78 -8.04
N ARG A 1021 32.89 -23.04 -8.87
CA ARG A 1021 32.72 -21.58 -9.03
C ARG A 1021 32.61 -21.25 -10.51
N ALA A 1022 32.06 -20.09 -10.80
CA ALA A 1022 32.03 -19.56 -12.16
C ALA A 1022 32.75 -18.22 -12.24
N ILE A 1023 33.11 -17.82 -13.45
CA ILE A 1023 33.60 -16.47 -13.73
C ILE A 1023 32.45 -15.60 -14.29
N SER A 1024 32.50 -14.31 -13.99
CA SER A 1024 31.57 -13.29 -14.51
C SER A 1024 32.32 -12.00 -14.87
N HIS A 1025 31.61 -11.00 -15.41
CA HIS A 1025 32.20 -9.72 -15.86
C HIS A 1025 33.25 -9.89 -16.97
N TRP A 1026 33.09 -10.93 -17.80
CA TRP A 1026 33.83 -11.06 -19.05
C TRP A 1026 33.10 -10.31 -20.16
N ASP A 1027 33.04 -8.98 -20.04
CA ASP A 1027 32.22 -8.07 -20.82
C ASP A 1027 33.00 -6.98 -21.57
N ALA A 1028 34.32 -6.88 -21.38
CA ALA A 1028 35.14 -5.91 -22.12
C ALA A 1028 35.62 -6.47 -23.48
N ALA A 1029 35.48 -5.68 -24.55
CA ALA A 1029 36.05 -6.04 -25.85
C ALA A 1029 37.59 -6.07 -25.78
N GLY A 1030 38.19 -7.13 -26.30
CA GLY A 1030 39.64 -7.40 -26.20
C GLY A 1030 40.07 -8.13 -24.93
N HIS A 1031 39.16 -8.35 -23.97
CA HIS A 1031 39.45 -9.10 -22.74
C HIS A 1031 39.67 -10.58 -23.05
N ALA A 1032 40.88 -11.06 -22.78
CA ALA A 1032 41.32 -12.40 -23.08
C ALA A 1032 41.61 -13.21 -21.82
N LEU A 1033 41.15 -14.46 -21.84
CA LEU A 1033 41.31 -15.45 -20.79
C LEU A 1033 42.08 -16.64 -21.33
N THR A 1034 43.07 -17.10 -20.57
CA THR A 1034 43.95 -18.20 -20.99
C THR A 1034 43.98 -19.30 -19.93
N TRP A 1035 43.84 -20.55 -20.35
CA TRP A 1035 43.90 -21.76 -19.52
C TRP A 1035 45.05 -22.66 -19.97
N ARG A 1036 45.65 -23.38 -19.03
CA ARG A 1036 46.57 -24.50 -19.31
C ARG A 1036 45.82 -25.81 -19.23
N VAL A 1037 46.05 -26.68 -20.21
CA VAL A 1037 45.28 -27.89 -20.42
C VAL A 1037 46.25 -29.05 -20.67
N SER A 1038 46.37 -29.96 -19.70
CA SER A 1038 47.29 -31.12 -19.80
C SER A 1038 46.60 -32.31 -20.44
N VAL A 1039 46.86 -32.56 -21.71
CA VAL A 1039 46.25 -33.64 -22.49
C VAL A 1039 46.98 -34.97 -22.23
N PRO A 1040 46.30 -36.01 -21.71
CA PRO A 1040 46.97 -37.25 -21.28
C PRO A 1040 47.32 -38.21 -22.43
N THR A 1041 46.63 -38.11 -23.57
CA THR A 1041 46.84 -38.99 -24.73
C THR A 1041 46.68 -38.18 -26.00
N ALA A 1042 47.59 -38.35 -26.96
CA ALA A 1042 47.46 -37.67 -28.24
C ALA A 1042 46.20 -38.16 -28.96
N GLY A 1043 45.43 -37.24 -29.52
CA GLY A 1043 44.15 -37.60 -30.13
C GLY A 1043 43.39 -36.38 -30.63
N ARG A 1044 42.19 -36.65 -31.13
CA ARG A 1044 41.27 -35.65 -31.62
C ARG A 1044 40.25 -35.32 -30.52
N TYR A 1045 40.09 -34.04 -30.23
CA TYR A 1045 39.23 -33.56 -29.15
C TYR A 1045 38.29 -32.47 -29.64
N ARG A 1046 37.03 -32.52 -29.24
CA ARG A 1046 36.09 -31.40 -29.39
C ARG A 1046 36.12 -30.53 -28.14
N LEU A 1047 36.15 -29.21 -28.34
CA LEU A 1047 36.05 -28.24 -27.25
C LEU A 1047 34.58 -27.98 -26.91
N VAL A 1048 34.23 -28.12 -25.65
CA VAL A 1048 32.90 -27.79 -25.10
C VAL A 1048 33.06 -26.73 -24.02
N LEU A 1049 32.18 -25.73 -24.02
CA LEU A 1049 32.13 -24.70 -22.99
C LEU A 1049 30.80 -24.83 -22.25
N ARG A 1050 30.83 -24.73 -20.92
CA ARG A 1050 29.62 -24.54 -20.10
C ARG A 1050 29.52 -23.08 -19.66
N TYR A 1051 28.47 -22.39 -20.09
CA TYR A 1051 28.39 -20.93 -20.02
C TYR A 1051 26.95 -20.44 -19.82
N CYS A 1052 26.79 -19.16 -19.50
CA CYS A 1052 25.51 -18.45 -19.60
C CYS A 1052 25.69 -16.99 -20.06
N THR A 1053 24.76 -16.52 -20.88
CA THR A 1053 24.75 -15.14 -21.41
C THR A 1053 23.34 -14.76 -21.91
N PRO A 1054 22.87 -13.51 -21.72
CA PRO A 1054 21.55 -13.08 -22.17
C PRO A 1054 21.43 -12.89 -23.68
N GLU A 1055 22.54 -12.84 -24.42
CA GLU A 1055 22.55 -12.59 -25.85
C GLU A 1055 23.66 -13.40 -26.54
N THR A 1056 23.60 -13.52 -27.87
CA THR A 1056 24.68 -14.21 -28.59
C THR A 1056 25.99 -13.43 -28.46
N VAL A 1057 27.07 -14.14 -28.11
CA VAL A 1057 28.42 -13.57 -27.94
C VAL A 1057 29.48 -14.24 -28.82
N ARG A 1058 30.59 -13.53 -29.07
CA ARG A 1058 31.68 -13.96 -29.96
C ARG A 1058 33.01 -13.99 -29.22
N ARG A 1059 33.73 -15.12 -29.31
CA ARG A 1059 35.04 -15.34 -28.67
C ARG A 1059 36.08 -15.83 -29.66
N ALA A 1060 37.17 -15.09 -29.85
CA ALA A 1060 38.27 -15.57 -30.70
C ALA A 1060 39.10 -16.61 -29.95
N LEU A 1061 39.22 -17.80 -30.53
CA LEU A 1061 39.88 -18.96 -29.94
C LEU A 1061 41.28 -19.16 -30.53
N ARG A 1062 42.26 -19.34 -29.65
CA ARG A 1062 43.61 -19.80 -29.99
C ARG A 1062 43.99 -21.02 -29.16
N ILE A 1063 44.71 -21.95 -29.78
CA ILE A 1063 45.32 -23.10 -29.13
C ILE A 1063 46.81 -23.10 -29.46
N ASP A 1064 47.69 -23.06 -28.46
CA ASP A 1064 49.15 -22.95 -28.65
C ASP A 1064 49.52 -21.84 -29.65
N ASP A 1065 48.95 -20.66 -29.44
CA ASP A 1065 49.05 -19.48 -30.30
C ASP A 1065 48.50 -19.60 -31.74
N ARG A 1066 48.09 -20.80 -32.17
CA ARG A 1066 47.41 -21.02 -33.44
C ARG A 1066 46.00 -20.46 -33.39
N ASP A 1067 45.66 -19.60 -34.35
CA ASP A 1067 44.31 -19.08 -34.52
C ASP A 1067 43.37 -20.16 -35.06
N ILE A 1068 42.32 -20.45 -34.29
CA ILE A 1068 41.28 -21.42 -34.63
C ILE A 1068 40.04 -20.72 -35.22
N GLY A 1069 39.89 -19.41 -34.98
CA GLY A 1069 38.76 -18.60 -35.46
C GLY A 1069 37.85 -18.11 -34.33
N VAL A 1070 36.71 -17.54 -34.72
CA VAL A 1070 35.76 -16.93 -33.77
C VAL A 1070 34.64 -17.91 -33.45
N VAL A 1071 34.58 -18.32 -32.18
CA VAL A 1071 33.51 -19.14 -31.62
C VAL A 1071 32.30 -18.26 -31.35
N ARG A 1072 31.13 -18.73 -31.82
CA ARG A 1072 29.83 -18.12 -31.50
C ARG A 1072 29.17 -18.91 -30.37
N LEU A 1073 28.86 -18.22 -29.28
CA LEU A 1073 28.08 -18.78 -28.17
C LEU A 1073 26.67 -18.18 -28.24
N ALA A 1074 25.64 -19.01 -28.27
CA ALA A 1074 24.26 -18.57 -28.36
C ALA A 1074 23.78 -17.93 -27.05
N ALA A 1075 22.67 -17.19 -27.11
CA ALA A 1075 22.06 -16.68 -25.89
C ALA A 1075 21.49 -17.84 -25.06
N THR A 1076 21.80 -17.91 -23.77
CA THR A 1076 21.10 -18.77 -22.80
C THR A 1076 20.00 -18.01 -22.05
N GLY A 1077 19.95 -16.68 -22.22
CA GLY A 1077 18.86 -15.81 -21.77
C GLY A 1077 19.11 -15.08 -20.44
N SER A 1078 20.17 -15.41 -19.70
CA SER A 1078 20.48 -14.79 -18.40
C SER A 1078 21.97 -14.91 -18.05
N PHE A 1079 22.39 -14.28 -16.94
CA PHE A 1079 23.73 -14.34 -16.36
C PHE A 1079 23.84 -15.32 -15.18
N GLY A 1080 23.08 -16.43 -15.18
CA GLY A 1080 23.20 -17.47 -14.16
C GLY A 1080 22.58 -17.06 -12.83
N THR A 1081 21.35 -16.52 -12.87
CA THR A 1081 20.53 -16.26 -11.69
C THR A 1081 19.74 -17.50 -11.27
N SER A 1082 19.62 -18.49 -12.16
CA SER A 1082 18.97 -19.78 -11.94
C SER A 1082 19.88 -20.93 -12.39
N PRO A 1083 19.79 -22.14 -11.78
CA PRO A 1083 20.47 -23.33 -12.30
C PRO A 1083 20.19 -23.60 -13.79
N HIS A 1084 18.99 -23.22 -14.26
CA HIS A 1084 18.49 -23.46 -15.61
C HIS A 1084 19.11 -22.55 -16.69
N ASP A 1085 19.86 -21.52 -16.29
CA ASP A 1085 20.47 -20.54 -17.20
C ASP A 1085 21.74 -21.04 -17.89
N TRP A 1086 22.30 -22.15 -17.41
CA TRP A 1086 23.58 -22.67 -17.86
C TRP A 1086 23.43 -23.76 -18.93
N ASP A 1087 24.27 -23.70 -19.96
CA ASP A 1087 24.25 -24.64 -21.07
C ASP A 1087 25.65 -25.06 -21.53
N HIS A 1088 25.73 -26.19 -22.23
CA HIS A 1088 26.92 -26.66 -22.94
C HIS A 1088 26.80 -26.38 -24.42
N THR A 1089 27.82 -25.74 -24.99
CA THR A 1089 27.98 -25.71 -26.45
C THR A 1089 29.30 -26.35 -26.85
N THR A 1090 29.26 -27.18 -27.89
CA THR A 1090 30.48 -27.51 -28.61
C THR A 1090 30.91 -26.24 -29.36
N ALA A 1091 32.15 -25.82 -29.18
CA ALA A 1091 32.69 -24.64 -29.83
C ALA A 1091 32.59 -24.83 -31.35
N ALA A 1092 32.02 -23.85 -32.05
CA ALA A 1092 31.91 -23.85 -33.50
C ALA A 1092 32.29 -22.47 -34.04
N THR A 1093 33.04 -22.46 -35.14
CA THR A 1093 33.35 -21.25 -35.90
C THR A 1093 32.54 -21.21 -37.19
N ASP A 1094 32.70 -20.16 -37.99
CA ASP A 1094 32.09 -20.07 -39.33
C ASP A 1094 32.53 -21.22 -40.27
N GLN A 1095 33.57 -21.98 -39.90
CA GLN A 1095 34.07 -23.15 -40.64
C GLN A 1095 33.52 -24.49 -40.12
N GLY A 1096 32.67 -24.48 -39.08
CA GLY A 1096 32.08 -25.66 -38.45
C GLY A 1096 32.57 -25.92 -37.03
N THR A 1097 32.26 -27.11 -36.50
CA THR A 1097 32.65 -27.53 -35.14
C THR A 1097 34.16 -27.52 -34.95
N VAL A 1098 34.62 -26.89 -33.88
CA VAL A 1098 36.03 -26.85 -33.49
C VAL A 1098 36.45 -28.23 -33.02
N THR A 1099 37.31 -28.84 -33.82
CA THR A 1099 37.96 -30.12 -33.51
C THR A 1099 39.46 -29.89 -33.45
N LEU A 1100 40.10 -30.31 -32.36
CA LEU A 1100 41.50 -30.05 -32.04
C LEU A 1100 42.28 -31.36 -32.06
N ASP A 1101 43.27 -31.45 -32.95
CA ASP A 1101 44.24 -32.54 -32.93
C ASP A 1101 45.37 -32.15 -31.95
N LEU A 1102 45.36 -32.76 -30.77
CA LEU A 1102 46.25 -32.42 -29.66
C LEU A 1102 47.23 -33.56 -29.39
N THR A 1103 48.48 -33.21 -29.07
CA THR A 1103 49.48 -34.17 -28.61
C THR A 1103 49.29 -34.49 -27.13
N ALA A 1104 49.92 -35.55 -26.61
CA ALA A 1104 50.01 -35.71 -25.16
C ALA A 1104 50.97 -34.65 -24.60
N GLY A 1105 50.55 -33.90 -23.56
CA GLY A 1105 51.33 -32.82 -22.96
C GLY A 1105 50.49 -31.58 -22.63
N ASP A 1106 51.17 -30.51 -22.25
CA ASP A 1106 50.53 -29.24 -21.88
C ASP A 1106 50.23 -28.39 -23.12
N HIS A 1107 48.99 -27.92 -23.20
CA HIS A 1107 48.49 -27.04 -24.24
C HIS A 1107 47.92 -25.75 -23.63
N THR A 1108 47.96 -24.66 -24.38
CA THR A 1108 47.41 -23.37 -23.94
C THR A 1108 46.16 -23.03 -24.74
N LEU A 1109 45.03 -22.83 -24.05
CA LEU A 1109 43.77 -22.42 -24.65
C LEU A 1109 43.48 -20.97 -24.29
N ARG A 1110 43.33 -20.10 -25.29
CA ARG A 1110 43.03 -18.68 -25.10
C ARG A 1110 41.74 -18.29 -25.82
N LEU A 1111 40.82 -17.65 -25.10
CA LEU A 1111 39.60 -17.05 -25.65
C LEU A 1111 39.59 -15.54 -25.41
N GLU A 1112 39.29 -14.77 -26.45
CA GLU A 1112 39.23 -13.30 -26.39
C GLU A 1112 37.84 -12.77 -26.76
N ASN A 1113 37.28 -11.90 -25.93
CA ASN A 1113 36.00 -11.24 -26.16
C ASN A 1113 36.09 -10.28 -27.37
N ARG A 1114 35.28 -10.52 -28.41
CA ARG A 1114 35.31 -9.73 -29.66
C ARG A 1114 34.25 -8.65 -29.74
N ASP A 1115 33.19 -8.74 -28.96
CA ASP A 1115 31.99 -7.92 -29.13
C ASP A 1115 31.62 -7.08 -27.90
N GLY A 1116 32.39 -7.17 -26.82
CA GLY A 1116 32.14 -6.40 -25.60
C GLY A 1116 30.85 -6.80 -24.90
N LYS A 1117 30.39 -8.03 -25.13
CA LYS A 1117 29.18 -8.58 -24.51
C LYS A 1117 29.56 -9.53 -23.40
N GLY A 1118 28.85 -9.46 -22.28
CA GLY A 1118 29.12 -10.29 -21.11
C GLY A 1118 28.85 -11.78 -21.34
N CYS A 1119 29.72 -12.64 -20.80
CA CYS A 1119 29.49 -14.08 -20.75
C CYS A 1119 30.04 -14.62 -19.43
N ASN A 1120 29.20 -15.34 -18.68
CA ASN A 1120 29.69 -16.09 -17.53
C ASN A 1120 30.10 -17.49 -18.00
N LEU A 1121 31.13 -18.06 -17.40
CA LEU A 1121 31.68 -19.36 -17.78
C LEU A 1121 31.88 -20.19 -16.50
N ASP A 1122 31.45 -21.45 -16.55
CA ASP A 1122 31.58 -22.43 -15.46
C ASP A 1122 32.83 -23.27 -15.67
N TYR A 1123 32.93 -23.96 -16.81
CA TYR A 1123 34.13 -24.72 -17.17
C TYR A 1123 34.28 -24.90 -18.68
N LEU A 1124 35.47 -25.36 -19.08
CA LEU A 1124 35.77 -25.86 -20.42
C LEU A 1124 36.03 -27.37 -20.35
N ALA A 1125 35.64 -28.10 -21.38
CA ALA A 1125 35.87 -29.54 -21.48
C ALA A 1125 36.43 -29.91 -22.85
N LEU A 1126 37.48 -30.73 -22.87
CA LEU A 1126 37.96 -31.42 -24.07
C LEU A 1126 37.44 -32.85 -24.05
N LEU A 1127 36.52 -33.16 -24.96
CA LEU A 1127 35.94 -34.49 -25.10
C LEU A 1127 36.67 -35.24 -26.25
N PRO A 1128 37.22 -36.44 -26.03
CA PRO A 1128 37.84 -37.21 -27.10
C PRO A 1128 36.81 -37.61 -28.15
N GLU A 1129 37.21 -37.56 -29.42
CA GLU A 1129 36.43 -38.10 -30.53
C GLU A 1129 36.87 -39.53 -30.87
N PRO A 1130 35.91 -40.43 -31.25
CA PRO A 1130 36.22 -41.81 -31.63
C PRO A 1130 37.13 -41.97 -32.84
#